data_AF-A0A8T0V4G4-F1
#
_entry.id   AF-A0A8T0V4G4-F1
#
_cell.length_a   1.000
_cell.length_b   1.000
_cell.length_c   1.000
_cell.angle_alpha   90.00
_cell.angle_beta   90.00
_cell.angle_gamma   90.00
#
_symmetry.space_group_name_H-M   'P 1'
#
loop_
_entity.id
_entity.type
_entity.pdbx_description
1 polymer ?
#
loop_
_entity_poly.entity_id
_entity_poly.type
_entity_poly.pdbx_seq_one_letter_code
_entity_poly.pdbx_strand_id
1 'polypeptide(L)'
;MASKFGLAGGIPERRVRPIWDAVDSRQYKAALKLCTGLLAKHPTSPYALALKALILEKMGKPDEALSVSLNAKELLYSDNIFHFDDLTLSTLQIVFQRLDRLDLATSCYEYACTKYPSNLELMMGLFNCYVREYSYVKQQQTALKMYKTVGEERFLLWAVCSIQLQVHFTSGGVKLLALAEALLKKHINSHSLHEPEALALYISILEQQEKYDAALEVLSGDLGSLLGREEDKLRLQGRLLAQASSYAAASEIYQKVLESCPDDWESFLHYIGCLLEHDVNFPKPCTGEHTCPSCSVDSALSNKASLNQELVESRLTSALSFVQRLQENNSSDCVRGPHLANIEIERQRCLNGNPNNIKLMEALVKYFHRFGHLSCSASDVEIYLHMLSGNEMSELLDEISGLFDASLVSVNTLGLTITLFKVQELLGTLFTKPNTELQGIAKRMVHTFYKNLSLSNELDPQESMYGEELLSMASSILVQLYWRTRNLGYLLEAILVLEFGLTVRKYVWQYKITLVHLYSYLGALPLAHKWYITLEVKNILLESVLHHILPQMLNSPFRQHAADLVKDYLKFMDDHLKESADLTCLAYRHRTYSKVIEFVQFKDRLQRSMQYLSVKSDSVMLHLKQKADSLDEVESILESVSHGTKLVELSNDDSMKCLTFNEDLEARPWWTPTSSVNFLSEPFDEGSTPSSYRAKMCKHKSNEKDGPKLKDAVRKSLVPRLVDLSMHGCKTFLSEGESNGASSNVTSAGEMKTLLEKYARSIGYSFDDALSIVLGMSSGKKAVKVTSVYFYSIFTHLFLHTTSIPEYRY
;
A
#
# COMPACT_ATOMS: atom_id res chain seq x y z
N MET A 1 25.93 26.18 6.62
CA MET A 1 26.49 26.56 5.30
C MET A 1 27.11 27.95 5.42
N ALA A 2 28.39 28.05 5.77
CA ALA A 2 29.13 29.31 5.69
C ALA A 2 30.07 29.21 4.50
N SER A 3 29.99 30.15 3.55
CA SER A 3 30.93 30.19 2.44
C SER A 3 32.33 30.51 2.99
N LYS A 4 33.38 29.98 2.36
CA LYS A 4 34.80 30.14 2.75
C LYS A 4 35.29 31.61 2.85
N PHE A 5 34.43 32.61 2.60
CA PHE A 5 34.75 34.05 2.61
C PHE A 5 33.75 34.94 3.38
N GLY A 6 32.77 34.39 4.11
CA GLY A 6 31.77 35.21 4.84
C GLY A 6 30.82 36.01 3.94
N LEU A 7 30.64 35.55 2.70
CA LEU A 7 29.75 36.12 1.67
C LEU A 7 28.62 35.13 1.33
N ALA A 8 27.37 35.54 1.42
CA ALA A 8 26.19 34.81 0.97
C ALA A 8 25.71 35.41 -0.37
N GLY A 9 25.82 34.68 -1.48
CA GLY A 9 25.45 35.18 -2.82
C GLY A 9 26.17 36.46 -3.26
N GLY A 10 27.46 36.56 -2.93
CA GLY A 10 28.27 37.75 -3.17
C GLY A 10 27.98 38.92 -2.22
N ILE A 11 27.13 38.74 -1.20
CA ILE A 11 26.75 39.77 -0.21
C ILE A 11 27.34 39.40 1.16
N PRO A 12 27.87 40.35 1.96
CA PRO A 12 28.33 40.06 3.32
C PRO A 12 27.26 39.38 4.18
N GLU A 13 27.59 38.22 4.77
CA GLU A 13 26.66 37.36 5.52
C GLU A 13 25.95 38.11 6.65
N ARG A 14 26.64 39.05 7.32
CA ARG A 14 26.07 39.96 8.34
C ARG A 14 24.86 40.78 7.88
N ARG A 15 24.71 41.02 6.57
CA ARG A 15 23.57 41.75 6.00
C ARG A 15 22.40 40.84 5.63
N VAL A 16 22.68 39.56 5.41
CA VAL A 16 21.71 38.55 5.01
C VAL A 16 21.12 37.85 6.24
N ARG A 17 21.94 37.59 7.27
CA ARG A 17 21.53 36.92 8.51
C ARG A 17 20.28 37.51 9.17
N PRO A 18 20.10 38.84 9.31
CA PRO A 18 18.88 39.41 9.88
C PRO A 18 17.61 39.10 9.08
N ILE A 19 17.74 38.87 7.76
CA ILE A 19 16.62 38.46 6.90
C ILE A 19 16.23 37.02 7.24
N TRP A 20 17.19 36.10 7.32
CA TRP A 20 16.95 34.70 7.71
C TRP A 20 16.39 34.60 9.13
N ASP A 21 16.96 35.32 10.11
CA ASP A 21 16.45 35.34 11.49
C ASP A 21 14.98 35.78 11.54
N ALA A 22 14.60 36.76 10.71
CA ALA A 22 13.21 37.22 10.59
C ALA A 22 12.31 36.20 9.86
N VAL A 23 12.82 35.49 8.86
CA VAL A 23 12.10 34.39 8.17
C VAL A 23 11.85 33.22 9.13
N ASP A 24 12.87 32.81 9.88
CA ASP A 24 12.82 31.70 10.83
C ASP A 24 11.89 32.03 12.01
N SER A 25 11.90 33.30 12.45
CA SER A 25 10.97 33.83 13.46
C SER A 25 9.55 34.07 12.92
N ARG A 26 9.25 33.71 11.67
CA ARG A 26 7.97 33.91 10.96
C ARG A 26 7.51 35.38 10.87
N GLN A 27 8.45 36.33 10.95
CA GLN A 27 8.21 37.77 10.83
C GLN A 27 8.34 38.25 9.37
N TYR A 28 7.52 37.69 8.47
CA TYR A 28 7.70 37.87 7.02
C TYR A 28 7.60 39.32 6.53
N LYS A 29 6.76 40.16 7.15
CA LYS A 29 6.67 41.60 6.81
C LYS A 29 7.97 42.36 7.14
N ALA A 30 8.59 42.02 8.28
CA ALA A 30 9.86 42.61 8.68
C ALA A 30 11.00 42.11 7.77
N ALA A 31 11.01 40.80 7.47
CA ALA A 31 11.94 40.21 6.52
C ALA A 31 11.85 40.89 5.14
N LEU A 32 10.63 41.14 4.64
CA LEU A 32 10.41 41.83 3.37
C LEU A 32 10.96 43.26 3.38
N LYS A 33 10.77 44.01 4.48
CA LYS A 33 11.33 45.36 4.64
C LYS A 33 12.86 45.35 4.64
N LEU A 34 13.48 44.38 5.31
CA LEU A 34 14.94 44.21 5.32
C LEU A 34 15.46 43.81 3.93
N CYS A 35 14.77 42.90 3.25
CA CYS A 35 15.13 42.42 1.91
C CYS A 35 14.97 43.51 0.84
N THR A 36 13.90 44.31 0.89
CA THR A 36 13.73 45.46 -0.01
C THR A 36 14.80 46.53 0.21
N GLY A 37 15.20 46.78 1.47
CA GLY A 37 16.35 47.63 1.78
C GLY A 37 17.68 47.06 1.27
N LEU A 38 17.82 45.73 1.21
CA LEU A 38 18.99 45.06 0.63
C LEU A 38 19.01 45.20 -0.90
N LEU A 39 17.87 45.00 -1.56
CA LEU A 39 17.71 45.17 -3.01
C LEU A 39 17.93 46.60 -3.47
N ALA A 40 17.56 47.61 -2.66
CA ALA A 40 17.87 49.00 -2.97
C ALA A 40 19.40 49.26 -3.06
N LYS A 41 20.21 48.49 -2.32
CA LYS A 41 21.68 48.59 -2.34
C LYS A 41 22.33 47.65 -3.36
N HIS A 42 21.66 46.55 -3.70
CA HIS A 42 22.14 45.52 -4.61
C HIS A 42 21.02 45.11 -5.60
N PRO A 43 20.60 46.00 -6.51
CA PRO A 43 19.40 45.80 -7.33
C PRO A 43 19.56 44.69 -8.38
N THR A 44 20.80 44.40 -8.78
CA THR A 44 21.14 43.35 -9.77
C THR A 44 21.55 42.03 -9.12
N SER A 45 21.42 41.88 -7.80
CA SER A 45 21.78 40.63 -7.11
C SER A 45 20.68 39.57 -7.26
N PRO A 46 20.96 38.43 -7.93
CA PRO A 46 19.99 37.35 -8.04
C PRO A 46 19.64 36.74 -6.68
N TYR A 47 20.61 36.67 -5.76
CA TYR A 47 20.41 36.15 -4.42
C TYR A 47 19.39 36.97 -3.61
N ALA A 48 19.49 38.29 -3.65
CA ALA A 48 18.56 39.17 -2.96
C ALA A 48 17.13 39.06 -3.53
N LEU A 49 16.99 38.84 -4.84
CA LEU A 49 15.70 38.58 -5.47
C LEU A 49 15.15 37.19 -5.10
N ALA A 50 15.99 36.17 -5.04
CA ALA A 50 15.62 34.83 -4.59
C ALA A 50 15.08 34.86 -3.14
N LEU A 51 15.73 35.61 -2.24
CA LEU A 51 15.24 35.84 -0.88
C LEU A 51 13.90 36.57 -0.84
N LYS A 52 13.73 37.60 -1.68
CA LYS A 52 12.44 38.30 -1.80
C LYS A 52 11.34 37.35 -2.25
N ALA A 53 11.61 36.52 -3.25
CA ALA A 53 10.66 35.52 -3.74
C ALA A 53 10.29 34.50 -2.65
N LEU A 54 11.27 34.01 -1.89
CA LEU A 54 11.03 33.13 -0.75
C LEU A 54 10.12 33.75 0.31
N ILE A 55 10.35 35.02 0.65
CA ILE A 55 9.51 35.75 1.61
C ILE A 55 8.08 35.93 1.06
N LEU A 56 7.93 36.26 -0.22
CA LEU A 56 6.62 36.43 -0.86
C LEU A 56 5.83 35.12 -0.92
N GLU A 57 6.51 34.00 -1.22
CA GLU A 57 5.90 32.66 -1.17
C GLU A 57 5.44 32.34 0.25
N LYS A 58 6.28 32.55 1.27
CA LYS A 58 5.90 32.39 2.68
C LYS A 58 4.75 33.29 3.13
N MET A 59 4.52 34.41 2.45
CA MET A 59 3.40 35.33 2.69
C MET A 59 2.11 34.92 1.95
N GLY A 60 2.11 33.82 1.19
CA GLY A 60 0.95 33.36 0.43
C GLY A 60 0.71 34.12 -0.87
N LYS A 61 1.76 34.69 -1.47
CA LYS A 61 1.69 35.43 -2.74
C LYS A 61 2.48 34.69 -3.85
N PRO A 62 1.97 33.56 -4.37
CA PRO A 62 2.71 32.70 -5.30
C PRO A 62 3.00 33.38 -6.64
N ASP A 63 2.07 34.17 -7.18
CA ASP A 63 2.26 34.84 -8.49
C ASP A 63 3.35 35.91 -8.43
N GLU A 64 3.35 36.72 -7.37
CA GLU A 64 4.42 37.70 -7.13
C GLU A 64 5.76 36.98 -6.91
N ALA A 65 5.78 35.89 -6.14
CA ALA A 65 6.99 35.10 -5.91
C ALA A 65 7.54 34.49 -7.21
N LEU A 66 6.67 33.96 -8.08
CA LEU A 66 7.06 33.44 -9.39
C LEU A 66 7.67 34.53 -10.27
N SER A 67 7.03 35.69 -10.36
CA SER A 67 7.54 36.81 -11.17
C SER A 67 8.93 37.27 -10.72
N VAL A 68 9.15 37.39 -9.41
CA VAL A 68 10.45 37.78 -8.84
C VAL A 68 11.51 36.69 -9.06
N SER A 69 11.11 35.41 -8.99
CA SER A 69 12.01 34.27 -9.24
C SER A 69 12.44 34.20 -10.71
N LEU A 70 11.54 34.51 -11.65
CA LEU A 70 11.88 34.60 -13.08
C LEU A 70 12.86 35.72 -13.35
N ASN A 71 12.66 36.91 -12.75
CA ASN A 71 13.62 38.01 -12.86
C ASN A 71 15.00 37.63 -12.30
N ALA A 72 15.05 36.90 -11.18
CA ALA A 72 16.29 36.38 -10.62
C ALA A 72 16.98 35.39 -11.58
N LYS A 73 16.20 34.49 -12.20
CA LYS A 73 16.68 33.54 -13.21
C LYS A 73 17.23 34.23 -14.46
N GLU A 74 16.54 35.25 -14.98
CA GLU A 74 17.03 36.02 -16.14
C GLU A 74 18.36 36.70 -15.85
N LEU A 75 18.50 37.28 -14.65
CA LEU A 75 19.78 37.86 -14.21
C LEU A 75 20.86 36.78 -14.12
N LEU A 76 20.58 35.59 -13.58
CA LEU A 76 21.51 34.45 -13.55
C LEU A 76 22.03 34.05 -14.94
N TYR A 77 21.22 34.24 -15.98
CA TYR A 77 21.61 33.90 -17.35
C TYR A 77 22.43 35.00 -18.04
N SER A 78 22.44 36.22 -17.49
CA SER A 78 23.21 37.32 -18.05
C SER A 78 24.72 37.10 -17.94
N ASP A 79 25.48 37.48 -18.97
CA ASP A 79 26.94 37.30 -19.05
C ASP A 79 27.75 38.12 -18.01
N ASN A 80 27.06 38.97 -17.22
CA ASN A 80 27.67 39.88 -16.25
C ASN A 80 27.85 39.29 -14.85
N ILE A 81 27.51 38.02 -14.64
CA ILE A 81 27.61 37.37 -13.31
C ILE A 81 28.86 36.51 -13.23
N PHE A 82 29.74 36.89 -12.31
CA PHE A 82 31.08 36.31 -12.17
C PHE A 82 31.08 34.94 -11.45
N HIS A 83 30.02 34.61 -10.69
CA HIS A 83 29.93 33.35 -9.94
C HIS A 83 28.49 32.88 -9.76
N PHE A 84 28.22 31.61 -10.10
CA PHE A 84 27.06 30.88 -9.58
C PHE A 84 27.40 30.43 -8.16
N ASP A 85 26.67 30.96 -7.18
CA ASP A 85 26.75 30.48 -5.82
C ASP A 85 25.64 29.46 -5.55
N ASP A 86 26.01 28.35 -4.92
CA ASP A 86 25.07 27.28 -4.53
C ASP A 86 23.92 27.80 -3.66
N LEU A 87 24.15 28.87 -2.89
CA LEU A 87 23.15 29.46 -2.01
C LEU A 87 22.00 30.14 -2.78
N THR A 88 22.28 30.86 -3.87
CA THR A 88 21.24 31.40 -4.76
C THR A 88 20.44 30.29 -5.43
N LEU A 89 21.12 29.28 -5.98
CA LEU A 89 20.44 28.19 -6.68
C LEU A 89 19.59 27.34 -5.73
N SER A 90 20.09 27.01 -4.55
CA SER A 90 19.32 26.29 -3.52
C SER A 90 18.15 27.10 -2.99
N THR A 91 18.29 28.43 -2.84
CA THR A 91 17.17 29.31 -2.45
C THR A 91 16.10 29.35 -3.53
N LEU A 92 16.48 29.52 -4.80
CA LEU A 92 15.54 29.46 -5.93
C LEU A 92 14.89 28.08 -6.05
N GLN A 93 15.63 27.01 -5.82
CA GLN A 93 15.11 25.65 -5.82
C GLN A 93 14.00 25.49 -4.78
N ILE A 94 14.17 25.98 -3.56
CA ILE A 94 13.13 25.93 -2.51
C ILE A 94 11.86 26.66 -2.97
N VAL A 95 12.00 27.84 -3.59
CA VAL A 95 10.86 28.61 -4.09
C VAL A 95 10.17 27.88 -5.23
N PHE A 96 10.93 27.45 -6.24
CA PHE A 96 10.38 26.74 -7.40
C PHE A 96 9.74 25.40 -7.03
N GLN A 97 10.29 24.65 -6.07
CA GLN A 97 9.69 23.41 -5.56
C GLN A 97 8.31 23.68 -4.95
N ARG A 98 8.13 24.78 -4.21
CA ARG A 98 6.84 25.13 -3.60
C ARG A 98 5.83 25.73 -4.55
N LEU A 99 6.30 26.27 -5.66
CA LEU A 99 5.46 26.74 -6.76
C LEU A 99 5.14 25.62 -7.76
N ASP A 100 5.52 24.37 -7.46
CA ASP A 100 5.36 23.20 -8.35
C ASP A 100 6.03 23.40 -9.74
N ARG A 101 7.14 24.15 -9.78
CA ARG A 101 7.91 24.50 -10.98
C ARG A 101 9.37 24.04 -10.90
N LEU A 102 9.56 22.76 -10.55
CA LEU A 102 10.89 22.13 -10.48
C LEU A 102 11.68 22.23 -11.79
N ASP A 103 10.99 22.26 -12.93
CA ASP A 103 11.56 22.48 -14.27
C ASP A 103 12.44 23.73 -14.33
N LEU A 104 12.01 24.82 -13.67
CA LEU A 104 12.76 26.07 -13.62
C LEU A 104 14.03 25.94 -12.77
N ALA A 105 13.97 25.24 -11.65
CA ALA A 105 15.14 24.97 -10.82
C ALA A 105 16.19 24.14 -11.59
N THR A 106 15.74 23.06 -12.24
CA THR A 106 16.59 22.19 -13.05
C THR A 106 17.29 22.98 -14.16
N SER A 107 16.56 23.83 -14.89
CA SER A 107 17.15 24.67 -15.95
C SER A 107 18.23 25.63 -15.42
N CYS A 108 18.12 26.11 -14.18
CA CYS A 108 19.14 26.97 -13.58
C CYS A 108 20.44 26.19 -13.30
N TYR A 109 20.31 24.97 -12.73
CA TYR A 109 21.44 24.09 -12.47
C TYR A 109 22.08 23.55 -13.76
N GLU A 110 21.28 23.22 -14.78
CA GLU A 110 21.78 22.80 -16.11
C GLU A 110 22.68 23.90 -16.70
N TYR A 111 22.19 25.14 -16.73
CA TYR A 111 22.97 26.29 -17.22
C TYR A 111 24.25 26.51 -16.40
N ALA A 112 24.16 26.48 -15.07
CA ALA A 112 25.33 26.62 -14.19
C ALA A 112 26.40 25.54 -14.47
N CYS A 113 25.97 24.29 -14.69
CA CYS A 113 26.85 23.18 -15.04
C CYS A 113 27.46 23.28 -16.45
N THR A 114 26.86 24.03 -17.38
CA THR A 114 27.49 24.33 -18.68
C THR A 114 28.65 25.32 -18.53
N LYS A 115 28.51 26.33 -17.66
CA LYS A 115 29.54 27.34 -17.42
C LYS A 115 30.68 26.81 -16.54
N TYR A 116 30.36 25.98 -15.55
CA TYR A 116 31.34 25.40 -14.60
C TYR A 116 31.28 23.86 -14.59
N PRO A 117 31.75 23.19 -15.67
CA PRO A 117 31.53 21.76 -15.88
C PRO A 117 32.27 20.83 -14.91
N SER A 118 33.22 21.33 -14.13
CA SER A 118 34.00 20.58 -13.13
C SER A 118 33.59 20.87 -11.68
N ASN A 119 32.62 21.76 -11.43
CA ASN A 119 32.18 22.08 -10.07
C ASN A 119 31.26 20.98 -9.51
N LEU A 120 31.74 20.28 -8.48
CA LEU A 120 31.04 19.15 -7.88
C LEU A 120 29.75 19.56 -7.15
N GLU A 121 29.74 20.70 -6.44
CA GLU A 121 28.57 21.16 -5.68
C GLU A 121 27.39 21.43 -6.63
N LEU A 122 27.65 22.09 -7.76
CA LEU A 122 26.66 22.35 -8.80
C LEU A 122 26.14 21.06 -9.44
N MET A 123 27.02 20.08 -9.70
CA MET A 123 26.59 18.78 -10.23
C MET A 123 25.76 17.98 -9.22
N MET A 124 26.06 18.06 -7.93
CA MET A 124 25.25 17.44 -6.88
C MET A 124 23.88 18.11 -6.77
N GLY A 125 23.81 19.44 -6.87
CA GLY A 125 22.55 20.19 -6.96
C GLY A 125 21.72 19.78 -8.18
N LEU A 126 22.36 19.67 -9.36
CA LEU A 126 21.72 19.21 -10.58
C LEU A 126 21.21 17.77 -10.47
N PHE A 127 22.01 16.85 -9.93
CA PHE A 127 21.60 15.47 -9.67
C PHE A 127 20.36 15.41 -8.77
N ASN A 128 20.35 16.19 -7.69
CA ASN A 128 19.21 16.29 -6.77
C ASN A 128 17.95 16.85 -7.45
N CYS A 129 18.07 17.74 -8.44
CA CYS A 129 16.95 18.19 -9.26
C CYS A 129 16.41 17.05 -10.12
N TYR A 130 17.28 16.28 -10.79
CA TYR A 130 16.86 15.11 -11.56
C TYR A 130 16.27 13.99 -10.72
N VAL A 131 16.68 13.84 -9.45
CA VAL A 131 16.03 12.94 -8.48
C VAL A 131 14.59 13.40 -8.21
N ARG A 132 14.36 14.70 -8.00
CA ARG A 132 13.01 15.27 -7.80
C ARG A 132 12.11 15.18 -9.01
N GLU A 133 12.68 15.25 -10.21
CA GLU A 133 11.95 15.06 -11.47
C GLU A 133 11.80 13.58 -11.87
N TYR A 134 12.38 12.64 -11.11
CA TYR A 134 12.44 11.22 -11.46
C TYR A 134 13.05 10.95 -12.85
N SER A 135 13.97 11.82 -13.30
CA SER A 135 14.65 11.71 -14.59
C SER A 135 15.86 10.76 -14.50
N TYR A 136 15.62 9.46 -14.47
CA TYR A 136 16.65 8.46 -14.17
C TYR A 136 17.81 8.42 -15.16
N VAL A 137 17.57 8.68 -16.45
CA VAL A 137 18.62 8.76 -17.48
C VAL A 137 19.57 9.93 -17.19
N LYS A 138 19.02 11.10 -16.87
CA LYS A 138 19.82 12.29 -16.53
C LYS A 138 20.54 12.13 -15.19
N GLN A 139 19.93 11.45 -14.22
CA GLN A 139 20.59 11.06 -12.95
C GLN A 139 21.84 10.22 -13.23
N GLN A 140 21.71 9.15 -14.03
CA GLN A 140 22.83 8.28 -14.40
C GLN A 140 23.96 9.07 -15.07
N GLN A 141 23.64 9.89 -16.09
CA GLN A 141 24.64 10.66 -16.84
C GLN A 141 25.40 11.64 -15.93
N THR A 142 24.69 12.32 -15.03
CA THR A 142 25.27 13.29 -14.10
C THR A 142 26.14 12.60 -13.06
N ALA A 143 25.68 11.48 -12.50
CA ALA A 143 26.46 10.67 -11.56
C ALA A 143 27.76 10.13 -12.18
N LEU A 144 27.71 9.66 -13.43
CA LEU A 144 28.91 9.23 -14.15
C LEU A 144 29.89 10.38 -14.41
N LYS A 145 29.39 11.60 -14.68
CA LYS A 145 30.24 12.79 -14.83
C LYS A 145 30.93 13.15 -13.51
N MET A 146 30.21 13.09 -12.38
CA MET A 146 30.79 13.29 -11.04
C MET A 146 31.85 12.23 -10.73
N TYR A 147 31.56 10.95 -10.99
CA TYR A 147 32.51 9.85 -10.80
C TYR A 147 33.78 10.02 -11.66
N LYS A 148 33.67 10.42 -12.93
CA LYS A 148 34.84 10.71 -13.79
C LYS A 148 35.69 11.87 -13.28
N THR A 149 35.09 12.81 -12.55
CA THR A 149 35.78 14.02 -12.07
C THR A 149 36.57 13.75 -10.79
N VAL A 150 36.00 12.98 -9.85
CA VAL A 150 36.56 12.80 -8.50
C VAL A 150 37.02 11.36 -8.21
N GLY A 151 36.45 10.37 -8.90
CA GLY A 151 36.79 8.95 -8.71
C GLY A 151 36.22 8.30 -7.45
N GLU A 152 35.36 8.98 -6.69
CA GLU A 152 34.80 8.45 -5.44
C GLU A 152 33.71 7.39 -5.67
N GLU A 153 33.78 6.31 -4.87
CA GLU A 153 32.86 5.16 -4.88
C GLU A 153 31.38 5.58 -4.83
N ARG A 154 31.01 6.56 -3.97
CA ARG A 154 29.60 7.00 -3.83
C ARG A 154 28.96 7.44 -5.15
N PHE A 155 29.70 8.14 -6.02
CA PHE A 155 29.14 8.65 -7.28
C PHE A 155 28.97 7.54 -8.32
N LEU A 156 29.82 6.52 -8.25
CA LEU A 156 29.62 5.29 -9.00
C LEU A 156 28.32 4.61 -8.55
N LEU A 157 28.12 4.45 -7.25
CA LEU A 157 26.92 3.83 -6.69
C LEU A 157 25.65 4.63 -7.02
N TRP A 158 25.73 5.97 -7.04
CA TRP A 158 24.62 6.82 -7.52
C TRP A 158 24.25 6.52 -8.97
N ALA A 159 25.26 6.37 -9.85
CA ALA A 159 25.04 6.03 -11.25
C ALA A 159 24.41 4.64 -11.39
N VAL A 160 24.89 3.67 -10.61
CA VAL A 160 24.39 2.29 -10.65
C VAL A 160 22.95 2.19 -10.11
N CYS A 161 22.64 2.86 -8.99
CA CYS A 161 21.26 2.98 -8.50
C CYS A 161 20.34 3.60 -9.57
N SER A 162 20.81 4.64 -10.26
CA SER A 162 20.05 5.29 -11.34
C SER A 162 19.79 4.34 -12.51
N ILE A 163 20.69 3.40 -12.78
CA ILE A 163 20.48 2.33 -13.76
C ILE A 163 19.41 1.35 -13.26
N GLN A 164 19.47 0.91 -12.01
CA GLN A 164 18.44 0.02 -11.45
C GLN A 164 17.05 0.68 -11.47
N LEU A 165 16.95 1.97 -11.16
CA LEU A 165 15.70 2.72 -11.31
C LEU A 165 15.20 2.74 -12.77
N GLN A 166 16.09 2.89 -13.76
CA GLN A 166 15.70 2.75 -15.17
C GLN A 166 15.20 1.34 -15.50
N VAL A 167 15.82 0.29 -14.95
CA VAL A 167 15.37 -1.10 -15.14
C VAL A 167 13.95 -1.29 -14.61
N HIS A 168 13.64 -0.73 -13.44
CA HIS A 168 12.32 -0.87 -12.82
C HIS A 168 11.23 -0.04 -13.51
N PHE A 169 11.54 1.17 -13.97
CA PHE A 169 10.51 2.14 -14.37
C PHE A 169 10.55 2.53 -15.86
N THR A 170 11.54 2.10 -16.64
CA THR A 170 11.68 2.44 -18.07
C THR A 170 11.74 1.20 -18.94
N SER A 171 10.98 1.18 -20.03
CA SER A 171 11.03 0.11 -21.04
C SER A 171 12.42 0.04 -21.68
N GLY A 172 13.12 -1.08 -21.51
CA GLY A 172 14.45 -1.32 -22.10
C GLY A 172 15.64 -1.10 -21.16
N GLY A 173 15.41 -0.73 -19.90
CA GLY A 173 16.48 -0.54 -18.91
C GLY A 173 17.31 -1.79 -18.62
N VAL A 174 16.75 -2.99 -18.81
CA VAL A 174 17.43 -4.29 -18.61
C VAL A 174 18.77 -4.38 -19.36
N LYS A 175 18.87 -3.77 -20.55
CA LYS A 175 20.11 -3.75 -21.35
C LYS A 175 21.26 -3.02 -20.65
N LEU A 176 20.97 -2.16 -19.68
CA LEU A 176 21.96 -1.38 -18.93
C LEU A 176 22.56 -2.14 -17.75
N LEU A 177 22.04 -3.32 -17.37
CA LEU A 177 22.57 -4.10 -16.26
C LEU A 177 24.02 -4.53 -16.52
N ALA A 178 24.34 -4.95 -17.74
CA ALA A 178 25.70 -5.30 -18.15
C ALA A 178 26.67 -4.10 -18.04
N LEU A 179 26.19 -2.88 -18.30
CA LEU A 179 26.97 -1.66 -18.11
C LEU A 179 27.23 -1.40 -16.62
N ALA A 180 26.21 -1.56 -15.77
CA ALA A 180 26.36 -1.40 -14.32
C ALA A 180 27.38 -2.39 -13.74
N GLU A 181 27.32 -3.66 -14.13
CA GLU A 181 28.31 -4.68 -13.74
C GLU A 181 29.72 -4.30 -14.22
N ALA A 182 29.88 -3.87 -15.48
CA ALA A 182 31.18 -3.50 -16.02
C ALA A 182 31.80 -2.30 -15.26
N LEU A 183 30.98 -1.32 -14.87
CA LEU A 183 31.42 -0.17 -14.08
C LEU A 183 31.90 -0.60 -12.67
N LEU A 184 31.16 -1.48 -12.01
CA LEU A 184 31.52 -2.03 -10.69
C LEU A 184 32.80 -2.86 -10.76
N LYS A 185 32.90 -3.80 -11.71
CA LYS A 185 34.12 -4.61 -11.92
C LYS A 185 35.36 -3.75 -12.16
N LYS A 186 35.23 -2.69 -12.96
CA LYS A 186 36.33 -1.74 -13.19
C LYS A 186 36.78 -1.04 -11.89
N HIS A 187 35.83 -0.65 -11.05
CA HIS A 187 36.14 0.00 -9.77
C HIS A 187 36.76 -1.00 -8.78
N ILE A 188 36.18 -2.20 -8.65
CA ILE A 188 36.71 -3.28 -7.80
C ILE A 188 38.18 -3.57 -8.13
N ASN A 189 38.52 -3.69 -9.42
CA ASN A 189 39.89 -3.96 -9.85
C ASN A 189 40.89 -2.83 -9.54
N SER A 190 40.43 -1.62 -9.28
CA SER A 190 41.28 -0.45 -9.01
C SER A 190 41.32 -0.04 -7.54
N HIS A 191 40.19 -0.14 -6.84
CA HIS A 191 40.00 0.43 -5.50
C HIS A 191 39.27 -0.50 -4.51
N SER A 192 38.85 -1.71 -4.93
CA SER A 192 37.92 -2.58 -4.17
C SER A 192 36.56 -1.92 -3.88
N LEU A 193 35.70 -2.57 -3.08
CA LEU A 193 34.51 -1.96 -2.49
C LEU A 193 34.68 -1.86 -0.97
N HIS A 194 34.12 -0.81 -0.38
CA HIS A 194 34.27 -0.54 1.06
C HIS A 194 32.96 -0.62 1.84
N GLU A 195 31.81 -0.54 1.16
CA GLU A 195 30.51 -0.44 1.82
C GLU A 195 29.68 -1.72 1.67
N PRO A 196 28.99 -2.19 2.74
CA PRO A 196 28.10 -3.35 2.64
C PRO A 196 26.94 -3.12 1.67
N GLU A 197 26.43 -1.89 1.59
CA GLU A 197 25.41 -1.50 0.62
C GLU A 197 25.92 -1.56 -0.82
N ALA A 198 27.22 -1.30 -1.06
CA ALA A 198 27.82 -1.45 -2.38
C ALA A 198 27.86 -2.92 -2.82
N LEU A 199 28.19 -3.83 -1.89
CA LEU A 199 28.14 -5.27 -2.12
C LEU A 199 26.71 -5.75 -2.39
N ALA A 200 25.74 -5.35 -1.55
CA ALA A 200 24.34 -5.73 -1.71
C ALA A 200 23.80 -5.29 -3.08
N LEU A 201 24.15 -4.08 -3.51
CA LEU A 201 23.76 -3.55 -4.81
C LEU A 201 24.47 -4.27 -5.97
N TYR A 202 25.73 -4.65 -5.82
CA TYR A 202 26.43 -5.47 -6.82
C TYR A 202 25.80 -6.86 -6.98
N ILE A 203 25.49 -7.53 -5.86
CA ILE A 203 24.80 -8.83 -5.85
C ILE A 203 23.43 -8.70 -6.49
N SER A 204 22.67 -7.66 -6.16
CA SER A 204 21.36 -7.39 -6.76
C SER A 204 21.43 -7.26 -8.29
N ILE A 205 22.50 -6.67 -8.84
CA ILE A 205 22.71 -6.57 -10.29
C ILE A 205 23.03 -7.92 -10.92
N LEU A 206 23.82 -8.75 -10.26
CA LEU A 206 24.13 -10.10 -10.73
C LEU A 206 22.88 -10.99 -10.68
N GLU A 207 22.06 -10.90 -9.63
CA GLU A 207 20.75 -11.55 -9.51
C GLU A 207 19.79 -11.11 -10.63
N GLN A 208 19.72 -9.81 -10.94
CA GLN A 208 18.90 -9.28 -12.04
C GLN A 208 19.39 -9.74 -13.42
N GLN A 209 20.64 -10.16 -13.55
CA GLN A 209 21.23 -10.75 -14.76
C GLN A 209 21.22 -12.29 -14.75
N GLU A 210 20.65 -12.92 -13.72
CA GLU A 210 20.66 -14.39 -13.54
C GLU A 210 22.08 -15.00 -13.49
N LYS A 211 23.08 -14.20 -13.08
CA LYS A 211 24.48 -14.61 -12.94
C LYS A 211 24.76 -15.06 -11.51
N TYR A 212 24.10 -16.13 -11.07
CA TYR A 212 24.14 -16.58 -9.68
C TYR A 212 25.53 -17.10 -9.26
N ASP A 213 26.23 -17.84 -10.12
CA ASP A 213 27.58 -18.35 -9.82
C ASP A 213 28.57 -17.21 -9.57
N ALA A 214 28.52 -16.16 -10.38
CA ALA A 214 29.36 -14.98 -10.21
C ALA A 214 29.05 -14.24 -8.90
N ALA A 215 27.78 -14.21 -8.47
CA ALA A 215 27.39 -13.62 -7.20
C ALA A 215 27.92 -14.44 -6.01
N LEU A 216 27.92 -15.77 -6.12
CA LEU A 216 28.47 -16.67 -5.11
C LEU A 216 29.99 -16.55 -4.97
N GLU A 217 30.71 -16.40 -6.09
CA GLU A 217 32.16 -16.12 -6.08
C GLU A 217 32.48 -14.81 -5.35
N VAL A 218 31.70 -13.75 -5.63
CA VAL A 218 31.87 -12.44 -4.98
C VAL A 218 31.63 -12.54 -3.47
N LEU A 219 30.62 -13.29 -3.03
CA LEU A 219 30.33 -13.51 -1.62
C LEU A 219 31.34 -14.41 -0.91
N SER A 220 31.96 -15.33 -1.63
CA SER A 220 32.95 -16.26 -1.06
C SER A 220 34.34 -15.63 -0.99
N GLY A 221 34.60 -14.60 -1.80
CA GLY A 221 35.85 -13.84 -1.79
C GLY A 221 35.91 -12.75 -0.72
N ASP A 222 36.92 -11.89 -0.84
CA ASP A 222 37.25 -10.83 0.14
C ASP A 222 36.10 -9.86 0.38
N LEU A 223 35.30 -9.58 -0.66
CA LEU A 223 34.15 -8.66 -0.55
C LEU A 223 33.06 -9.20 0.37
N GLY A 224 32.91 -10.52 0.49
CA GLY A 224 31.94 -11.14 1.40
C GLY A 224 32.16 -10.77 2.88
N SER A 225 33.37 -10.38 3.26
CA SER A 225 33.69 -9.91 4.62
C SER A 225 33.04 -8.57 4.98
N LEU A 226 32.54 -7.82 3.99
CA LEU A 226 31.81 -6.56 4.23
C LEU A 226 30.45 -6.81 4.90
N LEU A 227 29.89 -8.02 4.77
CA LEU A 227 28.69 -8.40 5.52
C LEU A 227 29.09 -8.67 6.97
N GLY A 228 28.66 -7.79 7.87
CA GLY A 228 29.08 -7.85 9.29
C GLY A 228 28.56 -9.06 10.05
N ARG A 229 27.54 -9.77 9.53
CA ARG A 229 26.95 -10.96 10.16
C ARG A 229 27.07 -12.16 9.23
N GLU A 230 27.67 -13.24 9.73
CA GLU A 230 27.85 -14.46 8.95
C GLU A 230 26.50 -15.10 8.61
N GLU A 231 25.49 -15.00 9.50
CA GLU A 231 24.16 -15.55 9.22
C GLU A 231 23.49 -14.88 8.01
N ASP A 232 23.65 -13.56 7.84
CA ASP A 232 23.07 -12.83 6.71
C ASP A 232 23.76 -13.18 5.39
N LYS A 233 25.08 -13.38 5.44
CA LYS A 233 25.86 -13.90 4.31
C LYS A 233 25.42 -15.32 3.93
N LEU A 234 25.23 -16.21 4.91
CA LEU A 234 24.76 -17.57 4.67
C LEU A 234 23.34 -17.60 4.09
N ARG A 235 22.40 -16.78 4.60
CA ARG A 235 21.05 -16.63 4.01
C ARG A 235 21.13 -16.23 2.54
N LEU A 236 21.97 -15.25 2.24
CA LEU A 236 22.17 -14.77 0.88
C LEU A 236 22.80 -15.82 -0.03
N GLN A 237 23.80 -16.56 0.45
CA GLN A 237 24.40 -17.70 -0.27
C GLN A 237 23.39 -18.81 -0.54
N GLY A 238 22.60 -19.20 0.47
CA GLY A 238 21.56 -20.22 0.33
C GLY A 238 20.52 -19.83 -0.72
N ARG A 239 20.11 -18.55 -0.73
CA ARG A 239 19.16 -18.00 -1.72
C ARG A 239 19.72 -18.04 -3.14
N LEU A 240 20.97 -17.62 -3.32
CA LEU A 240 21.63 -17.66 -4.63
C LEU A 240 21.84 -19.09 -5.14
N LEU A 241 22.24 -20.02 -4.27
CA LEU A 241 22.37 -21.44 -4.61
C LEU A 241 21.03 -22.07 -5.00
N ALA A 242 19.96 -21.72 -4.30
CA ALA A 242 18.60 -22.18 -4.64
C ALA A 242 18.17 -21.66 -6.01
N GLN A 243 18.40 -20.37 -6.32
CA GLN A 243 18.12 -19.79 -7.64
C GLN A 243 18.99 -20.39 -8.75
N ALA A 244 20.22 -20.79 -8.43
CA ALA A 244 21.10 -21.53 -9.33
C ALA A 244 20.71 -23.02 -9.49
N SER A 245 19.58 -23.46 -8.93
CA SER A 245 19.13 -24.86 -8.90
C SER A 245 20.12 -25.83 -8.22
N SER A 246 21.04 -25.32 -7.41
CA SER A 246 22.02 -26.11 -6.63
C SER A 246 21.44 -26.45 -5.26
N TYR A 247 20.32 -27.18 -5.25
CA TYR A 247 19.49 -27.39 -4.07
C TYR A 247 20.19 -28.13 -2.92
N ALA A 248 21.05 -29.11 -3.21
CA ALA A 248 21.78 -29.84 -2.18
C ALA A 248 22.70 -28.91 -1.37
N ALA A 249 23.52 -28.12 -2.06
CA ALA A 249 24.39 -27.13 -1.43
C ALA A 249 23.60 -26.04 -0.71
N ALA A 250 22.49 -25.57 -1.29
CA ALA A 250 21.60 -24.61 -0.63
C ALA A 250 21.05 -25.16 0.70
N SER A 251 20.63 -26.42 0.71
CA SER A 251 20.08 -27.07 1.91
C SER A 251 21.10 -27.18 3.04
N GLU A 252 22.36 -27.49 2.73
CA GLU A 252 23.45 -27.51 3.72
C GLU A 252 23.74 -26.12 4.30
N ILE A 253 23.68 -25.07 3.47
CA ILE A 253 23.84 -23.69 3.94
C ILE A 253 22.70 -23.30 4.87
N TYR A 254 21.45 -23.60 4.53
CA TYR A 254 20.32 -23.31 5.41
C TYR A 254 20.36 -24.12 6.71
N GLN A 255 20.88 -25.35 6.72
CA GLN A 255 21.14 -26.08 7.98
C GLN A 255 22.08 -25.30 8.90
N LYS A 256 23.20 -24.76 8.37
CA LYS A 256 24.13 -23.94 9.16
C LYS A 256 23.48 -22.67 9.72
N VAL A 257 22.58 -22.05 8.94
CA VAL A 257 21.79 -20.90 9.42
C VAL A 257 20.90 -21.33 10.59
N LEU A 258 20.17 -22.45 10.46
CA LEU A 258 19.24 -22.94 11.49
C LEU A 258 19.94 -23.46 12.75
N GLU A 259 21.16 -23.95 12.66
CA GLU A 259 21.99 -24.29 13.83
C GLU A 259 22.31 -23.06 14.68
N SER A 260 22.46 -21.89 14.04
CA SER A 260 22.73 -20.61 14.72
C SER A 260 21.45 -19.85 15.07
N CYS A 261 20.40 -19.98 14.26
CA CYS A 261 19.13 -19.28 14.35
C CYS A 261 17.95 -20.27 14.19
N PRO A 262 17.64 -21.09 15.21
CA PRO A 262 16.67 -22.17 15.09
C PRO A 262 15.20 -21.72 14.91
N ASP A 263 14.89 -20.47 15.26
CA ASP A 263 13.56 -19.86 15.10
C ASP A 263 13.37 -19.14 13.75
N ASP A 264 14.36 -19.19 12.85
CA ASP A 264 14.28 -18.60 11.51
C ASP A 264 13.38 -19.44 10.59
N TRP A 265 12.06 -19.17 10.66
CA TRP A 265 11.04 -19.91 9.90
C TRP A 265 11.23 -19.81 8.39
N GLU A 266 11.63 -18.65 7.88
CA GLU A 266 11.89 -18.44 6.45
C GLU A 266 13.04 -19.34 5.97
N SER A 267 14.14 -19.40 6.73
CA SER A 267 15.26 -20.30 6.42
C SER A 267 14.86 -21.77 6.50
N PHE A 268 13.96 -22.14 7.42
CA PHE A 268 13.43 -23.51 7.49
C PHE A 268 12.58 -23.88 6.26
N LEU A 269 11.71 -22.97 5.81
CA LEU A 269 10.93 -23.18 4.58
C LEU A 269 11.84 -23.32 3.36
N HIS A 270 12.88 -22.48 3.25
CA HIS A 270 13.88 -22.62 2.18
C HIS A 270 14.67 -23.93 2.29
N TYR A 271 15.04 -24.36 3.49
CA TYR A 271 15.72 -25.64 3.72
C TYR A 271 14.88 -26.82 3.21
N ILE A 272 13.60 -26.91 3.61
CA ILE A 272 12.69 -27.96 3.17
C ILE A 272 12.41 -27.87 1.66
N GLY A 273 12.19 -26.67 1.13
CA GLY A 273 11.97 -26.44 -0.30
C GLY A 273 13.13 -26.95 -1.15
N CYS A 274 14.36 -26.57 -0.80
CA CYS A 274 15.58 -27.07 -1.44
C CYS A 274 15.73 -28.59 -1.29
N LEU A 275 15.49 -29.13 -0.09
CA LEU A 275 15.62 -30.55 0.17
C LEU A 275 14.66 -31.39 -0.71
N LEU A 276 13.48 -30.85 -1.01
CA LEU A 276 12.48 -31.48 -1.87
C LEU A 276 12.55 -31.05 -3.35
N GLU A 277 13.57 -30.27 -3.74
CA GLU A 277 13.74 -29.73 -5.10
C GLU A 277 12.45 -29.07 -5.64
N HIS A 278 11.62 -28.53 -4.74
CA HIS A 278 10.51 -27.70 -5.12
C HIS A 278 11.08 -26.37 -5.58
N ASP A 279 10.56 -25.86 -6.70
CA ASP A 279 11.00 -24.58 -7.23
C ASP A 279 10.74 -23.51 -6.17
N VAL A 280 11.78 -23.14 -5.41
CA VAL A 280 11.72 -22.17 -4.31
C VAL A 280 11.66 -20.76 -4.89
N ASN A 281 10.97 -20.61 -6.02
CA ASN A 281 10.42 -19.36 -6.49
C ASN A 281 9.24 -19.00 -5.58
N PHE A 282 9.53 -18.79 -4.28
CA PHE A 282 8.73 -17.80 -3.57
C PHE A 282 8.79 -16.55 -4.44
N PRO A 283 7.65 -15.89 -4.72
CA PRO A 283 7.69 -14.60 -5.36
C PRO A 283 8.77 -13.80 -4.66
N LYS A 284 9.73 -13.23 -5.40
CA LYS A 284 10.47 -12.06 -4.88
C LYS A 284 9.40 -11.22 -4.18
N PRO A 285 9.63 -10.69 -2.97
CA PRO A 285 8.71 -9.71 -2.42
C PRO A 285 8.66 -8.55 -3.42
N CYS A 286 7.75 -8.66 -4.38
CA CYS A 286 7.32 -7.60 -5.23
C CYS A 286 6.75 -6.64 -4.21
N THR A 287 7.47 -5.55 -4.00
CA THR A 287 7.11 -4.44 -3.14
C THR A 287 5.72 -3.96 -3.53
N GLY A 288 4.68 -4.58 -2.95
CA GLY A 288 3.34 -4.49 -3.52
C GLY A 288 2.35 -5.53 -2.99
N GLU A 289 2.75 -6.77 -2.77
CA GLU A 289 1.81 -7.84 -2.39
C GLU A 289 2.01 -8.25 -0.94
N HIS A 290 1.19 -7.67 -0.04
CA HIS A 290 0.83 -8.36 1.19
C HIS A 290 -0.15 -9.46 0.79
N THR A 291 0.40 -10.56 0.29
CA THR A 291 -0.37 -11.78 0.11
C THR A 291 -0.69 -12.30 1.51
N CYS A 292 -1.96 -12.57 1.81
CA CYS A 292 -2.35 -13.21 3.05
C CYS A 292 -1.47 -14.45 3.27
N PRO A 293 -0.82 -14.61 4.44
CA PRO A 293 -0.05 -15.81 4.75
C PRO A 293 -0.90 -17.09 4.59
N SER A 294 -2.22 -16.96 4.75
CA SER A 294 -3.18 -18.07 4.69
C SER A 294 -3.57 -18.51 3.27
N CYS A 295 -3.18 -17.82 2.20
CA CYS A 295 -3.64 -18.14 0.84
C CYS A 295 -2.55 -18.26 -0.23
N SER A 296 -1.27 -17.99 0.07
CA SER A 296 -0.20 -18.05 -0.95
C SER A 296 0.58 -19.37 -0.99
N VAL A 297 0.36 -20.29 -0.04
CA VAL A 297 1.11 -21.56 -0.03
C VAL A 297 0.52 -22.57 -1.03
N ASP A 298 -0.77 -22.47 -1.36
CA ASP A 298 -1.42 -23.45 -2.24
C ASP A 298 -1.22 -23.18 -3.73
N SER A 299 -0.84 -21.96 -4.14
CA SER A 299 -0.73 -21.61 -5.57
C SER A 299 0.68 -21.74 -6.18
N ALA A 300 1.72 -22.02 -5.38
CA ALA A 300 3.11 -22.08 -5.84
C ALA A 300 3.72 -23.51 -5.87
N LEU A 301 2.95 -24.56 -5.57
CA LEU A 301 3.44 -25.94 -5.46
C LEU A 301 3.14 -26.83 -6.69
N SER A 302 2.76 -26.26 -7.84
CA SER A 302 2.26 -27.07 -8.98
C SER A 302 3.30 -27.53 -10.01
N ASN A 303 4.57 -27.17 -9.90
CA ASN A 303 5.60 -27.68 -10.84
C ASN A 303 6.33 -28.89 -10.24
N LYS A 304 5.69 -30.06 -10.32
CA LYS A 304 6.28 -31.35 -9.90
C LYS A 304 7.41 -31.75 -10.86
N ALA A 305 8.67 -31.55 -10.46
CA ALA A 305 9.73 -32.49 -10.80
C ALA A 305 9.52 -33.73 -9.91
N SER A 306 9.12 -34.87 -10.47
CA SER A 306 8.77 -36.06 -9.68
C SER A 306 10.04 -36.73 -9.14
N LEU A 307 10.50 -36.30 -7.97
CA LEU A 307 11.41 -37.08 -7.14
C LEU A 307 10.80 -38.44 -6.80
N ASN A 308 11.63 -39.48 -6.72
CA ASN A 308 11.20 -40.81 -6.26
C ASN A 308 10.67 -40.71 -4.82
N GLN A 309 9.53 -41.35 -4.54
CA GLN A 309 8.87 -41.32 -3.24
C GLN A 309 9.77 -41.84 -2.10
N GLU A 310 10.60 -42.85 -2.38
CA GLU A 310 11.58 -43.37 -1.41
C GLU A 310 12.67 -42.34 -1.06
N LEU A 311 13.10 -41.55 -2.05
CA LEU A 311 14.09 -40.50 -1.85
C LEU A 311 13.51 -39.34 -1.05
N VAL A 312 12.25 -38.96 -1.33
CA VAL A 312 11.53 -37.94 -0.56
C VAL A 312 11.41 -38.36 0.90
N GLU A 313 11.00 -39.60 1.19
CA GLU A 313 10.86 -40.08 2.57
C GLU A 313 12.22 -40.15 3.30
N SER A 314 13.28 -40.58 2.61
CA SER A 314 14.65 -40.57 3.17
C SER A 314 15.09 -39.15 3.55
N ARG A 315 14.85 -38.18 2.67
CA ARG A 315 15.18 -36.77 2.91
C ARG A 315 14.35 -36.17 4.04
N LEU A 316 13.04 -36.40 4.08
CA LEU A 316 12.16 -35.94 5.17
C LEU A 316 12.54 -36.56 6.52
N THR A 317 12.95 -37.84 6.53
CA THR A 317 13.46 -38.50 7.74
C THR A 317 14.77 -37.85 8.21
N SER A 318 15.66 -37.49 7.30
CA SER A 318 16.88 -36.73 7.61
C SER A 318 16.54 -35.35 8.20
N ALA A 319 15.60 -34.61 7.59
CA ALA A 319 15.14 -33.33 8.10
C ALA A 319 14.55 -33.44 9.52
N LEU A 320 13.75 -34.47 9.79
CA LEU A 320 13.18 -34.72 11.11
C LEU A 320 14.27 -35.01 12.15
N SER A 321 15.29 -35.79 11.79
CA SER A 321 16.44 -36.04 12.68
C SER A 321 17.24 -34.77 12.96
N PHE A 322 17.35 -33.86 11.99
CA PHE A 322 17.99 -32.56 12.16
C PHE A 322 17.18 -31.66 13.10
N VAL A 323 15.86 -31.57 12.90
CA VAL A 323 14.97 -30.79 13.77
C VAL A 323 14.98 -31.32 15.21
N GLN A 324 15.02 -32.64 15.41
CA GLN A 324 15.17 -33.24 16.74
C GLN A 324 16.49 -32.82 17.41
N ARG A 325 17.62 -32.83 16.67
CA ARG A 325 18.89 -32.30 17.18
C ARG A 325 18.81 -30.82 17.56
N LEU A 326 18.11 -30.00 16.76
CA LEU A 326 17.88 -28.60 17.10
C LEU A 326 17.06 -28.44 18.38
N GLN A 327 16.07 -29.30 18.62
CA GLN A 327 15.27 -29.31 19.85
C GLN A 327 16.09 -29.74 21.07
N GLU A 328 16.95 -30.75 20.94
CA GLU A 328 17.81 -31.24 22.03
C GLU A 328 18.89 -30.23 22.43
N ASN A 329 19.48 -29.55 21.44
CA ASN A 329 20.56 -28.57 21.67
C ASN A 329 20.03 -27.25 22.27
N ASN A 330 18.74 -26.94 22.11
CA ASN A 330 18.12 -25.73 22.63
C ASN A 330 17.26 -26.05 23.86
N SER A 331 17.83 -25.83 25.05
CA SER A 331 17.14 -26.05 26.33
C SER A 331 16.10 -24.97 26.67
N SER A 332 15.96 -23.93 25.85
CA SER A 332 15.01 -22.84 26.09
C SER A 332 13.61 -23.21 25.61
N ASP A 333 12.64 -23.17 26.52
CA ASP A 333 11.21 -23.34 26.23
C ASP A 333 10.62 -22.28 25.30
N CYS A 334 11.40 -21.25 24.92
CA CYS A 334 10.91 -20.11 24.14
C CYS A 334 10.98 -20.32 22.62
N VAL A 335 11.69 -21.33 22.13
CA VAL A 335 11.96 -21.54 20.70
C VAL A 335 10.81 -22.33 20.07
N ARG A 336 10.08 -21.74 19.12
CA ARG A 336 8.86 -22.31 18.50
C ARG A 336 9.10 -22.94 17.13
N GLY A 337 10.02 -22.38 16.35
CA GLY A 337 10.31 -22.77 14.96
C GLY A 337 10.56 -24.27 14.79
N PRO A 338 11.43 -24.92 15.59
CA PRO A 338 11.68 -26.35 15.51
C PRO A 338 10.44 -27.20 15.81
N HIS A 339 9.49 -26.72 16.62
CA HIS A 339 8.25 -27.46 16.88
C HIS A 339 7.25 -27.33 15.75
N LEU A 340 7.15 -26.14 15.13
CA LEU A 340 6.39 -25.95 13.89
C LEU A 340 6.99 -26.73 12.72
N ALA A 341 8.32 -26.85 12.67
CA ALA A 341 9.04 -27.62 11.67
C ALA A 341 8.63 -29.08 11.63
N ASN A 342 8.36 -29.70 12.79
CA ASN A 342 7.84 -31.06 12.85
C ASN A 342 6.48 -31.19 12.15
N ILE A 343 5.60 -30.19 12.33
CA ILE A 343 4.27 -30.18 11.68
C ILE A 343 4.41 -30.01 10.17
N GLU A 344 5.27 -29.09 9.70
CA GLU A 344 5.53 -28.90 8.28
C GLU A 344 6.12 -30.14 7.61
N ILE A 345 7.06 -30.84 8.28
CA ILE A 345 7.63 -32.09 7.76
C ILE A 345 6.55 -33.15 7.57
N GLU A 346 5.65 -33.33 8.55
CA GLU A 346 4.53 -34.27 8.42
C GLU A 346 3.54 -33.82 7.33
N ARG A 347 3.28 -32.51 7.19
CA ARG A 347 2.50 -31.97 6.05
C ARG A 347 3.12 -32.37 4.71
N GLN A 348 4.43 -32.24 4.56
CA GLN A 348 5.13 -32.63 3.33
C GLN A 348 5.07 -34.14 3.08
N ARG A 349 5.07 -34.98 4.12
CA ARG A 349 4.81 -36.43 4.00
C ARG A 349 3.40 -36.72 3.47
N CYS A 350 2.39 -36.04 4.02
CA CYS A 350 1.01 -36.16 3.58
C CYS A 350 0.83 -35.80 2.10
N LEU A 351 1.44 -34.68 1.66
CA LEU A 351 1.37 -34.22 0.26
C LEU A 351 2.08 -35.16 -0.73
N ASN A 352 3.09 -35.91 -0.28
CA ASN A 352 3.90 -36.81 -1.11
C ASN A 352 3.49 -38.29 -1.03
N GLY A 353 2.23 -38.57 -0.67
CA GLY A 353 1.62 -39.90 -0.87
C GLY A 353 1.59 -40.81 0.35
N ASN A 354 1.79 -40.29 1.56
CA ASN A 354 1.46 -40.98 2.81
C ASN A 354 0.27 -40.29 3.51
N PRO A 355 -0.98 -40.60 3.13
CA PRO A 355 -2.18 -39.88 3.59
C PRO A 355 -2.55 -40.17 5.06
N ASN A 356 -1.69 -40.81 5.84
CA ASN A 356 -1.97 -41.11 7.23
C ASN A 356 -1.68 -39.88 8.12
N ASN A 357 -2.73 -39.13 8.44
CA ASN A 357 -2.65 -37.91 9.25
C ASN A 357 -2.33 -38.16 10.73
N ILE A 358 -2.22 -39.41 11.20
CA ILE A 358 -1.95 -39.71 12.63
C ILE A 358 -0.70 -38.99 13.13
N LYS A 359 0.41 -39.03 12.38
CA LYS A 359 1.66 -38.35 12.79
C LYS A 359 1.53 -36.83 12.77
N LEU A 360 0.76 -36.29 11.82
CA LEU A 360 0.47 -34.86 11.75
C LEU A 360 -0.36 -34.43 12.98
N MET A 361 -1.38 -35.20 13.36
CA MET A 361 -2.17 -34.98 14.56
C MET A 361 -1.30 -35.06 15.83
N GLU A 362 -0.46 -36.08 15.97
CA GLU A 362 0.47 -36.19 17.10
C GLU A 362 1.41 -34.98 17.20
N ALA A 363 1.91 -34.47 16.06
CA ALA A 363 2.74 -33.28 16.02
C ALA A 363 1.97 -32.01 16.44
N LEU A 364 0.72 -31.86 15.97
CA LEU A 364 -0.18 -30.76 16.36
C LEU A 364 -0.49 -30.80 17.87
N VAL A 365 -0.83 -31.96 18.42
CA VAL A 365 -1.11 -32.14 19.86
C VAL A 365 0.11 -31.77 20.70
N LYS A 366 1.30 -32.24 20.31
CA LYS A 366 2.57 -31.88 20.97
C LYS A 366 2.83 -30.37 20.93
N TYR A 367 2.54 -29.73 19.80
CA TYR A 367 2.67 -28.29 19.66
C TYR A 367 1.68 -27.53 20.56
N PHE A 368 0.39 -27.90 20.55
CA PHE A 368 -0.62 -27.28 21.41
C PHE A 368 -0.36 -27.51 22.90
N HIS A 369 0.16 -28.67 23.29
CA HIS A 369 0.58 -28.92 24.66
C HIS A 369 1.62 -27.91 25.15
N ARG A 370 2.59 -27.54 24.30
CA ARG A 370 3.67 -26.61 24.67
C ARG A 370 3.28 -25.15 24.48
N PHE A 371 2.63 -24.80 23.37
CA PHE A 371 2.41 -23.42 22.92
C PHE A 371 0.95 -23.02 22.77
N GLY A 372 -0.02 -23.92 23.01
CA GLY A 372 -1.44 -23.66 22.78
C GLY A 372 -2.02 -22.52 23.64
N HIS A 373 -1.36 -22.16 24.73
CA HIS A 373 -1.74 -21.02 25.56
C HIS A 373 -1.34 -19.66 24.97
N LEU A 374 -0.48 -19.64 23.94
CA LEU A 374 -0.03 -18.41 23.29
C LEU A 374 -1.07 -17.92 22.28
N SER A 375 -1.21 -16.60 22.15
CA SER A 375 -2.21 -15.96 21.28
C SER A 375 -2.04 -16.25 19.78
N CYS A 376 -0.80 -16.54 19.34
CA CYS A 376 -0.46 -16.87 17.96
C CYS A 376 -0.73 -18.33 17.57
N SER A 377 -0.89 -19.23 18.54
CA SER A 377 -0.89 -20.68 18.31
C SER A 377 -1.94 -21.14 17.29
N ALA A 378 -3.13 -20.56 17.31
CA ALA A 378 -4.18 -20.85 16.33
C ALA A 378 -3.79 -20.42 14.90
N SER A 379 -3.14 -19.25 14.77
CA SER A 379 -2.66 -18.73 13.48
C SER A 379 -1.45 -19.50 12.96
N ASP A 380 -0.55 -19.92 13.86
CA ASP A 380 0.65 -20.68 13.52
C ASP A 380 0.30 -22.02 12.86
N VAL A 381 -0.82 -22.64 13.23
CA VAL A 381 -1.23 -23.94 12.69
C VAL A 381 -2.38 -23.92 11.68
N GLU A 382 -2.92 -22.75 11.36
CA GLU A 382 -4.14 -22.60 10.54
C GLU A 382 -4.10 -23.41 9.24
N ILE A 383 -2.97 -23.32 8.51
CA ILE A 383 -2.78 -24.00 7.22
C ILE A 383 -2.82 -25.52 7.37
N TYR A 384 -2.29 -26.06 8.48
CA TYR A 384 -2.26 -27.50 8.74
C TYR A 384 -3.63 -28.06 9.10
N LEU A 385 -4.42 -27.28 9.84
CA LEU A 385 -5.77 -27.68 10.27
C LEU A 385 -6.71 -27.88 9.07
N HIS A 386 -6.50 -27.16 7.97
CA HIS A 386 -7.29 -27.32 6.75
C HIS A 386 -7.06 -28.66 6.03
N MET A 387 -6.00 -29.40 6.38
CA MET A 387 -5.72 -30.72 5.80
C MET A 387 -6.50 -31.86 6.48
N LEU A 388 -7.00 -31.62 7.69
CA LEU A 388 -7.69 -32.62 8.48
C LEU A 388 -9.18 -32.72 8.08
N SER A 389 -9.71 -33.93 8.12
CA SER A 389 -11.15 -34.18 7.97
C SER A 389 -11.93 -33.74 9.21
N GLY A 390 -13.25 -33.57 9.07
CA GLY A 390 -14.10 -33.14 10.19
C GLY A 390 -14.06 -34.07 11.41
N ASN A 391 -13.83 -35.38 11.21
CA ASN A 391 -13.73 -36.34 12.30
C ASN A 391 -12.39 -36.22 13.04
N GLU A 392 -11.28 -36.20 12.29
CA GLU A 392 -9.92 -36.01 12.84
C GLU A 392 -9.81 -34.68 13.60
N MET A 393 -10.51 -33.64 13.13
CA MET A 393 -10.58 -32.36 13.82
C MET A 393 -11.32 -32.43 15.16
N SER A 394 -12.41 -33.19 15.24
CA SER A 394 -13.13 -33.38 16.51
C SER A 394 -12.25 -34.12 17.51
N GLU A 395 -11.56 -35.16 17.06
CA GLU A 395 -10.61 -35.92 17.86
C GLU A 395 -9.46 -35.04 18.37
N LEU A 396 -8.87 -34.21 17.50
CA LEU A 396 -7.84 -33.23 17.88
C LEU A 396 -8.34 -32.25 18.95
N LEU A 397 -9.54 -31.70 18.78
CA LEU A 397 -10.12 -30.76 19.75
C LEU A 397 -10.41 -31.42 21.09
N ASP A 398 -10.90 -32.67 21.07
CA ASP A 398 -11.16 -33.45 22.28
C ASP A 398 -9.84 -33.74 23.02
N GLU A 399 -8.78 -34.16 22.32
CA GLU A 399 -7.46 -34.37 22.90
C GLU A 399 -6.88 -33.10 23.52
N ILE A 400 -6.90 -31.97 22.80
CA ILE A 400 -6.39 -30.68 23.32
C ILE A 400 -7.20 -30.23 24.53
N SER A 401 -8.52 -30.43 24.52
CA SER A 401 -9.38 -30.09 25.67
C SER A 401 -9.07 -30.93 26.91
N GLY A 402 -8.64 -32.18 26.71
CA GLY A 402 -8.25 -33.10 27.79
C GLY A 402 -6.90 -32.78 28.44
N LEU A 403 -6.05 -31.97 27.78
CA LEU A 403 -4.72 -31.63 28.29
C LEU A 403 -4.73 -30.66 29.48
N PHE A 404 -5.81 -29.90 29.70
CA PHE A 404 -5.85 -28.84 30.70
C PHE A 404 -7.18 -28.78 31.45
N ASP A 405 -7.10 -28.52 32.76
CA ASP A 405 -8.29 -28.37 33.59
C ASP A 405 -8.88 -26.95 33.48
N ALA A 406 -10.03 -26.85 32.80
CA ALA A 406 -10.78 -25.62 32.59
C ALA A 406 -11.33 -24.99 33.88
N SER A 407 -11.27 -25.69 35.02
CA SER A 407 -11.70 -25.17 36.32
C SER A 407 -10.70 -24.17 36.93
N LEU A 408 -9.43 -24.26 36.55
CA LEU A 408 -8.34 -23.42 37.05
C LEU A 408 -8.33 -22.04 36.38
N VAL A 409 -8.33 -20.98 37.20
CA VAL A 409 -8.18 -19.59 36.74
C VAL A 409 -6.69 -19.31 36.61
N SER A 410 -6.15 -19.53 35.42
CA SER A 410 -4.76 -19.19 35.08
C SER A 410 -4.70 -18.54 33.69
N VAL A 411 -3.67 -17.72 33.46
CA VAL A 411 -3.42 -17.09 32.15
C VAL A 411 -3.26 -18.16 31.07
N ASN A 412 -2.57 -19.26 31.36
CA ASN A 412 -2.32 -20.33 30.40
C ASN A 412 -3.60 -21.10 30.03
N THR A 413 -4.43 -21.42 31.04
CA THR A 413 -5.72 -22.09 30.83
C THR A 413 -6.67 -21.21 30.01
N LEU A 414 -6.70 -19.91 30.30
CA LEU A 414 -7.48 -18.94 29.53
C LEU A 414 -6.98 -18.83 28.09
N GLY A 415 -5.67 -18.70 27.89
CA GLY A 415 -5.04 -18.63 26.58
C GLY A 415 -5.41 -19.84 25.71
N LEU A 416 -5.32 -21.06 26.27
CA LEU A 416 -5.72 -22.27 25.54
C LEU A 416 -7.22 -22.31 25.23
N THR A 417 -8.06 -21.90 26.18
CA THR A 417 -9.52 -21.84 25.96
C THR A 417 -9.84 -20.93 24.78
N ILE A 418 -9.15 -19.79 24.69
CA ILE A 418 -9.27 -18.86 23.56
C ILE A 418 -8.77 -19.50 22.27
N THR A 419 -7.62 -20.16 22.30
CA THR A 419 -7.07 -20.90 21.15
C THR A 419 -8.04 -21.95 20.62
N LEU A 420 -8.69 -22.72 21.49
CA LEU A 420 -9.71 -23.70 21.09
C LEU A 420 -10.89 -23.04 20.37
N PHE A 421 -11.39 -21.91 20.89
CA PHE A 421 -12.45 -21.16 20.21
C PHE A 421 -12.00 -20.60 18.86
N LYS A 422 -10.78 -20.06 18.78
CA LYS A 422 -10.19 -19.57 17.53
C LYS A 422 -10.08 -20.68 16.50
N VAL A 423 -9.57 -21.85 16.87
CA VAL A 423 -9.48 -23.02 15.97
C VAL A 423 -10.86 -23.41 15.44
N GLN A 424 -11.88 -23.43 16.32
CA GLN A 424 -13.26 -23.70 15.93
C GLN A 424 -13.82 -22.65 14.95
N GLU A 425 -13.51 -21.38 15.15
CA GLU A 425 -13.91 -20.26 14.28
C GLU A 425 -13.20 -20.31 12.91
N LEU A 426 -11.87 -20.50 12.89
CA LEU A 426 -11.04 -20.56 11.67
C LEU A 426 -11.52 -21.66 10.71
N LEU A 427 -11.92 -22.80 11.25
CA LEU A 427 -12.44 -23.94 10.48
C LEU A 427 -13.94 -23.82 10.17
N GLY A 428 -14.59 -22.78 10.71
CA GLY A 428 -16.02 -22.52 10.53
C GLY A 428 -16.93 -23.61 11.10
N THR A 429 -16.45 -24.42 12.05
CA THR A 429 -17.27 -25.43 12.74
C THR A 429 -18.44 -24.79 13.51
N LEU A 430 -18.29 -23.52 13.90
CA LEU A 430 -19.39 -22.74 14.49
C LEU A 430 -20.53 -22.50 13.48
N PHE A 431 -20.27 -22.51 12.17
CA PHE A 431 -21.31 -22.37 11.14
C PHE A 431 -22.20 -23.61 10.97
N THR A 432 -21.84 -24.76 11.54
CA THR A 432 -22.68 -25.98 11.47
C THR A 432 -23.49 -26.22 12.73
N LYS A 433 -23.11 -25.62 13.87
CA LYS A 433 -23.81 -25.80 15.15
C LYS A 433 -25.22 -25.20 15.16
N PRO A 434 -26.19 -25.82 15.87
CA PRO A 434 -27.55 -25.31 15.99
C PRO A 434 -27.60 -24.00 16.78
N ASN A 435 -28.65 -23.22 16.55
CA ASN A 435 -28.79 -21.87 17.10
C ASN A 435 -28.77 -21.83 18.64
N THR A 436 -29.35 -22.83 19.31
CA THR A 436 -29.36 -22.94 20.78
C THR A 436 -27.96 -23.16 21.35
N GLU A 437 -27.13 -23.95 20.68
CA GLU A 437 -25.76 -24.20 21.08
C GLU A 437 -24.90 -22.96 20.87
N LEU A 438 -25.06 -22.26 19.75
CA LEU A 438 -24.36 -21.00 19.48
C LEU A 438 -24.64 -19.92 20.52
N GLN A 439 -25.90 -19.76 20.96
CA GLN A 439 -26.23 -18.88 22.07
C GLN A 439 -25.51 -19.31 23.36
N GLY A 440 -25.44 -20.61 23.64
CA GLY A 440 -24.73 -21.15 24.78
C GLY A 440 -23.23 -20.87 24.73
N ILE A 441 -22.61 -20.98 23.55
CA ILE A 441 -21.19 -20.68 23.33
C ILE A 441 -20.92 -19.19 23.52
N ALA A 442 -21.71 -18.30 22.90
CA ALA A 442 -21.56 -16.86 23.06
C ALA A 442 -21.70 -16.42 24.54
N LYS A 443 -22.69 -16.95 25.26
CA LYS A 443 -22.83 -16.72 26.71
C LYS A 443 -21.62 -17.22 27.50
N ARG A 444 -21.07 -18.38 27.15
CA ARG A 444 -19.88 -18.94 27.78
C ARG A 444 -18.66 -18.06 27.55
N MET A 445 -18.45 -17.54 26.34
CA MET A 445 -17.34 -16.62 26.02
C MET A 445 -17.40 -15.35 26.89
N VAL A 446 -18.57 -14.71 26.96
CA VAL A 446 -18.77 -13.50 27.80
C VAL A 446 -18.61 -13.81 29.29
N HIS A 447 -19.11 -14.95 29.76
CA HIS A 447 -18.95 -15.37 31.14
C HIS A 447 -17.49 -15.66 31.50
N THR A 448 -16.75 -16.35 30.61
CA THR A 448 -15.31 -16.62 30.78
C THR A 448 -14.52 -15.32 30.82
N PHE A 449 -14.84 -14.35 29.96
CA PHE A 449 -14.25 -13.02 30.01
C PHE A 449 -14.46 -12.35 31.37
N TYR A 450 -15.71 -12.31 31.84
CA TYR A 450 -16.06 -11.68 33.12
C TYR A 450 -15.35 -12.36 34.32
N LYS A 451 -15.33 -13.69 34.36
CA LYS A 451 -14.69 -14.47 35.43
C LYS A 451 -13.19 -14.20 35.54
N ASN A 452 -12.53 -13.95 34.41
CA ASN A 452 -11.08 -13.78 34.34
C ASN A 452 -10.64 -12.32 34.29
N LEU A 453 -11.56 -11.36 34.44
CA LEU A 453 -11.25 -9.93 34.37
C LEU A 453 -10.18 -9.50 35.38
N SER A 454 -10.19 -10.13 36.57
CA SER A 454 -9.23 -9.84 37.65
C SER A 454 -7.78 -10.14 37.29
N LEU A 455 -7.53 -11.06 36.34
CA LEU A 455 -6.18 -11.39 35.89
C LEU A 455 -5.47 -10.21 35.21
N SER A 456 -6.24 -9.22 34.75
CA SER A 456 -5.72 -8.08 34.00
C SER A 456 -5.69 -6.78 34.80
N ASN A 457 -5.98 -6.81 36.11
CA ASN A 457 -6.06 -5.62 36.95
C ASN A 457 -4.71 -4.88 37.08
N GLU A 458 -3.61 -5.62 37.00
CA GLU A 458 -2.25 -5.07 37.14
C GLU A 458 -1.66 -4.58 35.81
N LEU A 459 -2.33 -4.86 34.68
CA LEU A 459 -1.87 -4.44 33.35
C LEU A 459 -2.15 -2.96 33.10
N ASP A 460 -1.24 -2.32 32.36
CA ASP A 460 -1.43 -0.93 31.94
C ASP A 460 -2.72 -0.79 31.11
N PRO A 461 -3.49 0.30 31.24
CA PRO A 461 -4.69 0.51 30.44
C PRO A 461 -4.50 0.45 28.92
N GLN A 462 -3.29 0.69 28.42
CA GLN A 462 -2.93 0.60 27.00
C GLN A 462 -2.52 -0.81 26.56
N GLU A 463 -2.24 -1.72 27.49
CA GLU A 463 -1.91 -3.11 27.18
C GLU A 463 -3.16 -3.94 26.84
N SER A 464 -2.98 -4.91 25.95
CA SER A 464 -4.00 -5.90 25.62
C SER A 464 -4.38 -6.70 26.85
N MET A 465 -5.68 -6.88 27.04
CA MET A 465 -6.23 -7.57 28.20
C MET A 465 -6.31 -9.07 27.94
N TYR A 466 -6.09 -9.88 28.99
CA TYR A 466 -6.34 -11.31 28.88
C TYR A 466 -7.81 -11.58 28.56
N GLY A 467 -8.06 -12.30 27.47
CA GLY A 467 -9.42 -12.67 27.04
C GLY A 467 -10.18 -11.61 26.24
N GLU A 468 -9.59 -10.47 25.86
CA GLU A 468 -10.29 -9.46 25.06
C GLU A 468 -10.89 -10.01 23.76
N GLU A 469 -10.25 -10.99 23.13
CA GLU A 469 -10.73 -11.62 21.91
C GLU A 469 -12.08 -12.35 22.09
N LEU A 470 -12.41 -12.80 23.30
CA LEU A 470 -13.66 -13.52 23.60
C LEU A 470 -14.90 -12.69 23.29
N LEU A 471 -14.87 -11.38 23.55
CA LEU A 471 -16.03 -10.51 23.25
C LEU A 471 -16.20 -10.29 21.75
N SER A 472 -15.09 -10.20 21.01
CA SER A 472 -15.12 -10.10 19.54
C SER A 472 -15.70 -11.39 18.93
N MET A 473 -15.25 -12.56 19.40
CA MET A 473 -15.78 -13.86 18.96
C MET A 473 -17.25 -14.03 19.36
N ALA A 474 -17.64 -13.62 20.56
CA ALA A 474 -19.05 -13.65 20.98
C ALA A 474 -19.93 -12.76 20.10
N SER A 475 -19.47 -11.55 19.77
CA SER A 475 -20.13 -10.65 18.83
C SER A 475 -20.24 -11.27 17.44
N SER A 476 -19.19 -11.94 16.95
CA SER A 476 -19.18 -12.67 15.67
C SER A 476 -20.31 -13.72 15.61
N ILE A 477 -20.46 -14.52 16.68
CA ILE A 477 -21.54 -15.52 16.81
C ILE A 477 -22.93 -14.86 16.85
N LEU A 478 -23.08 -13.77 17.58
CA LEU A 478 -24.35 -13.04 17.66
C LEU A 478 -24.77 -12.47 16.30
N VAL A 479 -23.82 -11.95 15.52
CA VAL A 479 -24.06 -11.49 14.14
C VAL A 479 -24.46 -12.67 13.24
N GLN A 480 -23.82 -13.83 13.39
CA GLN A 480 -24.22 -15.05 12.69
C GLN A 480 -25.65 -15.48 13.06
N LEU A 481 -26.03 -15.42 14.34
CA LEU A 481 -27.40 -15.71 14.78
C LEU A 481 -28.42 -14.72 14.20
N TYR A 482 -28.07 -13.44 14.12
CA TYR A 482 -28.88 -12.44 13.40
C TYR A 482 -29.03 -12.82 11.92
N TRP A 483 -27.95 -13.20 11.26
CA TRP A 483 -27.99 -13.55 9.83
C TRP A 483 -28.93 -14.73 9.56
N ARG A 484 -28.92 -15.76 10.43
CA ARG A 484 -29.79 -16.95 10.36
C ARG A 484 -31.25 -16.66 10.69
N THR A 485 -31.50 -15.90 11.76
CA THR A 485 -32.86 -15.77 12.34
C THR A 485 -33.57 -14.49 11.94
N ARG A 486 -32.82 -13.48 11.46
CA ARG A 486 -33.26 -12.09 11.26
C ARG A 486 -33.80 -11.40 12.50
N ASN A 487 -33.54 -11.96 13.68
CA ASN A 487 -33.92 -11.33 14.94
C ASN A 487 -32.92 -10.21 15.30
N LEU A 488 -33.38 -8.96 15.20
CA LEU A 488 -32.60 -7.76 15.51
C LEU A 488 -32.01 -7.77 16.93
N GLY A 489 -32.62 -8.49 17.87
CA GLY A 489 -32.12 -8.62 19.24
C GLY A 489 -30.67 -9.07 19.32
N TYR A 490 -30.25 -10.05 18.50
CA TYR A 490 -28.85 -10.51 18.51
C TYR A 490 -27.88 -9.45 18.01
N LEU A 491 -28.29 -8.61 17.05
CA LEU A 491 -27.45 -7.53 16.55
C LEU A 491 -27.26 -6.44 17.60
N LEU A 492 -28.32 -6.13 18.37
CA LEU A 492 -28.23 -5.21 19.51
C LEU A 492 -27.37 -5.79 20.64
N GLU A 493 -27.53 -7.07 20.96
CA GLU A 493 -26.68 -7.76 21.93
C GLU A 493 -25.20 -7.74 21.52
N ALA A 494 -24.91 -7.96 20.22
CA ALA A 494 -23.55 -7.87 19.70
C ALA A 494 -22.92 -6.48 19.95
N ILE A 495 -23.68 -5.42 19.65
CA ILE A 495 -23.26 -4.03 19.93
C ILE A 495 -23.04 -3.82 21.43
N LEU A 496 -23.99 -4.26 22.28
CA LEU A 496 -23.89 -4.10 23.73
C LEU A 496 -22.68 -4.82 24.32
N VAL A 497 -22.35 -6.02 23.82
CA VAL A 497 -21.17 -6.78 24.26
C VAL A 497 -19.87 -6.04 23.92
N LEU A 498 -19.77 -5.47 22.73
CA LEU A 498 -18.58 -4.72 22.31
C LEU A 498 -18.46 -3.37 23.04
N GLU A 499 -19.57 -2.64 23.19
CA GLU A 499 -19.63 -1.40 23.96
C GLU A 499 -19.25 -1.65 25.42
N PHE A 500 -19.75 -2.74 26.03
CA PHE A 500 -19.33 -3.18 27.37
C PHE A 500 -17.82 -3.43 27.42
N GLY A 501 -17.26 -4.16 26.45
CA GLY A 501 -15.81 -4.35 26.33
C GLY A 501 -15.04 -3.03 26.32
N LEU A 502 -15.54 -2.03 25.60
CA LEU A 502 -14.93 -0.69 25.52
C LEU A 502 -15.09 0.14 26.80
N THR A 503 -16.10 -0.12 27.64
CA THR A 503 -16.18 0.47 28.98
C THR A 503 -15.09 -0.06 29.92
N VAL A 504 -14.68 -1.31 29.72
CA VAL A 504 -13.62 -1.97 30.49
C VAL A 504 -12.24 -1.57 29.95
N ARG A 505 -12.01 -1.72 28.63
CA ARG A 505 -10.75 -1.37 27.95
C ARG A 505 -11.02 -0.55 26.68
N LYS A 506 -10.63 0.72 26.72
CA LYS A 506 -10.98 1.72 25.68
C LYS A 506 -10.19 1.60 24.37
N TYR A 507 -9.06 0.90 24.38
CA TYR A 507 -8.11 0.91 23.26
C TYR A 507 -8.24 -0.28 22.31
N VAL A 508 -9.13 -1.24 22.59
CA VAL A 508 -9.31 -2.44 21.76
C VAL A 508 -9.88 -2.06 20.38
N TRP A 509 -9.03 -2.14 19.35
CA TRP A 509 -9.38 -1.66 18.01
C TRP A 509 -10.36 -2.60 17.30
N GLN A 510 -10.31 -3.91 17.57
CA GLN A 510 -11.18 -4.92 16.97
C GLN A 510 -12.65 -4.62 17.30
N TYR A 511 -12.93 -4.19 18.53
CA TYR A 511 -14.27 -3.79 18.95
C TYR A 511 -14.73 -2.53 18.20
N LYS A 512 -13.86 -1.52 18.12
CA LYS A 512 -14.14 -0.26 17.44
C LYS A 512 -14.44 -0.49 15.95
N ILE A 513 -13.61 -1.25 15.24
CA ILE A 513 -13.85 -1.56 13.81
C ILE A 513 -15.15 -2.33 13.66
N THR A 514 -15.40 -3.34 14.49
CA THR A 514 -16.64 -4.12 14.42
C THR A 514 -17.87 -3.22 14.67
N LEU A 515 -17.82 -2.34 15.67
CA LEU A 515 -18.88 -1.36 15.94
C LEU A 515 -19.09 -0.39 14.77
N VAL A 516 -18.01 0.07 14.11
CA VAL A 516 -18.12 0.91 12.90
C VAL A 516 -18.97 0.21 11.84
N HIS A 517 -18.73 -1.08 11.58
CA HIS A 517 -19.51 -1.85 10.60
C HIS A 517 -20.95 -2.13 11.07
N LEU A 518 -21.15 -2.49 12.34
CA LEU A 518 -22.49 -2.76 12.89
C LEU A 518 -23.38 -1.51 12.90
N TYR A 519 -22.86 -0.37 13.37
CA TYR A 519 -23.59 0.90 13.33
C TYR A 519 -23.83 1.38 11.90
N SER A 520 -22.87 1.18 10.98
CA SER A 520 -23.06 1.50 9.56
C SER A 520 -24.16 0.66 8.93
N TYR A 521 -24.23 -0.64 9.27
CA TYR A 521 -25.29 -1.53 8.79
C TYR A 521 -26.67 -1.12 9.30
N LEU A 522 -26.78 -0.67 10.55
CA LEU A 522 -28.02 -0.13 11.14
C LEU A 522 -28.40 1.26 10.62
N GLY A 523 -27.55 1.92 9.82
CA GLY A 523 -27.75 3.29 9.37
C GLY A 523 -27.43 4.35 10.44
N ALA A 524 -26.91 3.96 11.61
CA ALA A 524 -26.49 4.84 12.69
C ALA A 524 -25.09 5.44 12.43
N LEU A 525 -24.91 6.05 11.26
CA LEU A 525 -23.62 6.55 10.77
C LEU A 525 -22.93 7.57 11.70
N PRO A 526 -23.62 8.47 12.43
CA PRO A 526 -22.93 9.35 13.38
C PRO A 526 -22.20 8.59 14.49
N LEU A 527 -22.75 7.45 14.96
CA LEU A 527 -22.11 6.61 15.97
C LEU A 527 -20.94 5.82 15.36
N ALA A 528 -21.11 5.30 14.14
CA ALA A 528 -20.02 4.67 13.40
C ALA A 528 -18.84 5.64 13.22
N HIS A 529 -19.12 6.87 12.76
CA HIS A 529 -18.10 7.91 12.57
C HIS A 529 -17.42 8.30 13.90
N LYS A 530 -18.18 8.40 15.00
CA LYS A 530 -17.62 8.66 16.34
C LYS A 530 -16.59 7.59 16.71
N TRP A 531 -16.91 6.31 16.55
CA TRP A 531 -15.96 5.22 16.83
C TRP A 531 -14.77 5.22 15.88
N TYR A 532 -14.99 5.51 14.60
CA TYR A 532 -13.91 5.65 13.62
C TYR A 532 -12.91 6.74 14.01
N ILE A 533 -13.36 7.91 14.46
CA ILE A 533 -12.45 8.99 14.92
C ILE A 533 -11.56 8.50 16.08
N THR A 534 -12.08 7.67 16.99
CA THR A 534 -11.30 7.13 18.12
C THR A 534 -10.27 6.08 17.73
N LEU A 535 -10.22 5.65 16.46
CA LEU A 535 -9.12 4.84 15.91
C LEU A 535 -7.90 5.70 15.55
N GLU A 536 -8.05 7.03 15.51
CA GLU A 536 -6.97 7.98 15.16
C GLU A 536 -6.24 7.65 13.84
N VAL A 537 -7.00 7.29 12.80
CA VAL A 537 -6.47 6.97 11.47
C VAL A 537 -5.76 8.20 10.87
N LYS A 538 -4.43 8.12 10.73
CA LYS A 538 -3.56 9.21 10.21
C LYS A 538 -2.53 8.65 9.23
N ASN A 539 -2.04 9.50 8.33
CA ASN A 539 -0.97 9.20 7.37
C ASN A 539 -1.25 7.92 6.57
N ILE A 540 -0.32 6.95 6.56
CA ILE A 540 -0.45 5.69 5.82
C ILE A 540 -1.69 4.87 6.20
N LEU A 541 -2.23 5.03 7.41
CA LEU A 541 -3.47 4.35 7.79
C LEU A 541 -4.68 4.89 7.01
N LEU A 542 -4.62 6.14 6.51
CA LEU A 542 -5.67 6.65 5.63
C LEU A 542 -5.71 5.81 4.34
N GLU A 543 -4.58 5.33 3.84
CA GLU A 543 -4.50 4.45 2.68
C GLU A 543 -5.03 3.05 2.97
N SER A 544 -4.74 2.46 4.13
CA SER A 544 -5.11 1.08 4.41
C SER A 544 -6.45 0.90 5.12
N VAL A 545 -6.97 1.88 5.87
CA VAL A 545 -8.09 1.72 6.83
C VAL A 545 -9.33 2.56 6.50
N LEU A 546 -9.21 3.64 5.71
CA LEU A 546 -10.33 4.55 5.41
C LEU A 546 -11.54 3.87 4.75
N HIS A 547 -11.30 2.75 4.07
CA HIS A 547 -12.30 1.92 3.42
C HIS A 547 -13.37 1.34 4.36
N HIS A 548 -13.15 1.34 5.68
CA HIS A 548 -14.16 0.87 6.64
C HIS A 548 -15.38 1.79 6.77
N ILE A 549 -15.22 3.10 6.54
CA ILE A 549 -16.28 4.10 6.79
C ILE A 549 -16.61 4.97 5.58
N LEU A 550 -15.63 5.28 4.72
CA LEU A 550 -15.81 6.24 3.63
C LEU A 550 -16.93 5.85 2.64
N PRO A 551 -17.04 4.59 2.17
CA PRO A 551 -18.10 4.22 1.23
C PRO A 551 -19.52 4.49 1.77
N GLN A 552 -19.75 4.21 3.05
CA GLN A 552 -21.05 4.41 3.70
C GLN A 552 -21.32 5.89 3.93
N MET A 553 -20.29 6.66 4.30
CA MET A 553 -20.38 8.12 4.45
C MET A 553 -20.73 8.83 3.14
N LEU A 554 -20.13 8.44 2.02
CA LEU A 554 -20.39 9.03 0.69
C LEU A 554 -21.82 8.77 0.19
N ASN A 555 -22.44 7.67 0.62
CA ASN A 555 -23.82 7.33 0.30
C ASN A 555 -24.85 7.95 1.26
N SER A 556 -24.38 8.67 2.27
CA SER A 556 -25.21 9.24 3.33
C SER A 556 -25.48 10.74 3.13
N PRO A 557 -26.46 11.32 3.85
CA PRO A 557 -26.65 12.77 3.86
C PRO A 557 -25.54 13.54 4.61
N PHE A 558 -24.61 12.86 5.29
CA PHE A 558 -23.53 13.47 6.09
C PHE A 558 -22.36 13.98 5.22
N ARG A 559 -22.67 14.85 4.25
CA ARG A 559 -21.73 15.32 3.22
C ARG A 559 -20.50 16.05 3.78
N GLN A 560 -20.65 16.82 4.87
CA GLN A 560 -19.53 17.57 5.43
C GLN A 560 -18.45 16.65 6.02
N HIS A 561 -18.85 15.70 6.87
CA HIS A 561 -17.93 14.73 7.45
C HIS A 561 -17.26 13.85 6.37
N ALA A 562 -18.01 13.47 5.32
CA ALA A 562 -17.43 12.79 4.17
C ALA A 562 -16.39 13.66 3.45
N ALA A 563 -16.65 14.97 3.30
CA ALA A 563 -15.70 15.91 2.69
C ALA A 563 -14.43 16.06 3.53
N ASP A 564 -14.55 16.09 4.85
CA ASP A 564 -13.41 16.19 5.76
C ASP A 564 -12.50 14.95 5.62
N LEU A 565 -13.08 13.74 5.60
CA LEU A 565 -12.32 12.49 5.38
C LEU A 565 -11.61 12.46 4.02
N VAL A 566 -12.30 12.87 2.95
CA VAL A 566 -11.74 12.97 1.59
C VAL A 566 -10.59 13.97 1.56
N LYS A 567 -10.77 15.13 2.19
CA LYS A 567 -9.77 16.19 2.27
C LYS A 567 -8.53 15.74 3.03
N ASP A 568 -8.69 15.06 4.16
CA ASP A 568 -7.56 14.56 4.96
C ASP A 568 -6.73 13.54 4.18
N TYR A 569 -7.38 12.64 3.44
CA TYR A 569 -6.70 11.69 2.57
C TYR A 569 -5.96 12.37 1.40
N LEU A 570 -6.61 13.31 0.69
CA LEU A 570 -5.97 14.02 -0.41
C LEU A 570 -4.78 14.86 0.07
N LYS A 571 -4.91 15.50 1.23
CA LYS A 571 -3.81 16.22 1.86
C LYS A 571 -2.63 15.30 2.17
N PHE A 572 -2.87 14.14 2.77
CA PHE A 572 -1.81 13.14 3.01
C PHE A 572 -1.09 12.76 1.71
N MET A 573 -1.83 12.50 0.63
CA MET A 573 -1.25 12.13 -0.65
C MET A 573 -0.44 13.26 -1.29
N ASP A 574 -0.95 14.49 -1.24
CA ASP A 574 -0.23 15.66 -1.76
C ASP A 574 1.05 15.94 -0.97
N ASP A 575 1.00 15.86 0.37
CA ASP A 575 2.16 16.02 1.25
C ASP A 575 3.20 14.91 0.96
N HIS A 576 2.77 13.64 0.86
CA HIS A 576 3.65 12.52 0.53
C HIS A 576 4.32 12.69 -0.84
N LEU A 577 3.56 13.04 -1.89
CA LEU A 577 4.11 13.18 -3.24
C LEU A 577 5.13 14.33 -3.31
N LYS A 578 4.94 15.41 -2.55
CA LYS A 578 5.87 16.54 -2.46
C LYS A 578 7.18 16.19 -1.73
N GLU A 579 7.10 15.39 -0.67
CA GLU A 579 8.24 15.08 0.20
C GLU A 579 9.01 13.81 -0.23
N SER A 580 8.38 12.91 -0.98
CA SER A 580 8.95 11.60 -1.35
C SER A 580 10.33 11.68 -2.00
N ALA A 581 10.55 12.63 -2.91
CA ALA A 581 11.84 12.81 -3.57
C ALA A 581 12.95 13.34 -2.63
N ASP A 582 12.59 14.08 -1.58
CA ASP A 582 13.54 14.57 -0.59
C ASP A 582 14.09 13.40 0.25
N LEU A 583 13.25 12.43 0.58
CA LEU A 583 13.67 11.17 1.22
C LEU A 583 14.61 10.36 0.31
N THR A 584 14.34 10.29 -0.99
CA THR A 584 15.24 9.66 -1.96
C THR A 584 16.60 10.37 -2.03
N CYS A 585 16.62 11.71 -2.06
CA CYS A 585 17.86 12.49 -2.00
C CYS A 585 18.64 12.21 -0.69
N LEU A 586 17.93 12.07 0.42
CA LEU A 586 18.52 11.80 1.73
C LEU A 586 19.16 10.41 1.78
N ALA A 587 18.51 9.39 1.22
CA ALA A 587 19.05 8.03 1.12
C ALA A 587 20.36 7.98 0.31
N TYR A 588 20.44 8.69 -0.83
CA TYR A 588 21.68 8.83 -1.59
C TYR A 588 22.82 9.48 -0.79
N ARG A 589 22.50 10.47 0.04
CA ARG A 589 23.50 11.17 0.88
C ARG A 589 23.99 10.31 2.04
N HIS A 590 23.11 9.52 2.65
CA HIS A 590 23.46 8.58 3.73
C HIS A 590 24.01 7.24 3.25
N ARG A 591 24.13 7.05 1.92
CA ARG A 591 24.69 5.83 1.30
C ARG A 591 23.86 4.58 1.58
N THR A 592 22.55 4.75 1.78
CA THR A 592 21.56 3.66 1.93
C THR A 592 20.87 3.40 0.59
N TYR A 593 21.60 2.79 -0.33
CA TYR A 593 21.21 2.67 -1.74
C TYR A 593 20.02 1.73 -1.96
N SER A 594 19.90 0.65 -1.19
CA SER A 594 18.72 -0.23 -1.18
C SER A 594 17.42 0.57 -0.97
N LYS A 595 17.42 1.53 -0.03
CA LYS A 595 16.27 2.37 0.30
C LYS A 595 15.90 3.39 -0.77
N VAL A 596 16.84 3.79 -1.63
CA VAL A 596 16.51 4.63 -2.80
C VAL A 596 15.49 3.93 -3.69
N ILE A 597 15.71 2.66 -3.99
CA ILE A 597 14.83 1.88 -4.87
C ILE A 597 13.48 1.66 -4.18
N GLU A 598 13.49 1.26 -2.91
CA GLU A 598 12.27 1.05 -2.12
C GLU A 598 11.41 2.31 -2.00
N PHE A 599 12.00 3.49 -1.76
CA PHE A 599 11.24 4.74 -1.65
C PHE A 599 10.56 5.14 -2.96
N VAL A 600 11.23 4.95 -4.10
CA VAL A 600 10.63 5.24 -5.41
C VAL A 600 9.52 4.23 -5.72
N GLN A 601 9.71 2.95 -5.40
CA GLN A 601 8.68 1.92 -5.54
C GLN A 601 7.47 2.19 -4.65
N PHE A 602 7.69 2.58 -3.38
CA PHE A 602 6.62 2.92 -2.44
C PHE A 602 5.81 4.13 -2.94
N LYS A 603 6.49 5.16 -3.43
CA LYS A 603 5.84 6.32 -4.03
C LYS A 603 5.04 5.94 -5.27
N ASP A 604 5.59 5.13 -6.17
CA ASP A 604 4.88 4.66 -7.37
C ASP A 604 3.64 3.83 -7.01
N ARG A 605 3.78 2.94 -6.01
CA ARG A 605 2.68 2.15 -5.46
C ARG A 605 1.55 3.04 -4.96
N LEU A 606 1.83 4.05 -4.14
CA LEU A 606 0.80 4.97 -3.63
C LEU A 606 0.22 5.87 -4.73
N GLN A 607 1.04 6.37 -5.64
CA GLN A 607 0.57 7.20 -6.76
C GLN A 607 -0.40 6.45 -7.69
N ARG A 608 -0.20 5.13 -7.83
CA ARG A 608 -1.05 4.22 -8.60
C ARG A 608 -2.12 3.53 -7.75
N SER A 609 -2.39 4.02 -6.54
CA SER A 609 -3.41 3.42 -5.68
C SER A 609 -4.82 3.56 -6.27
N MET A 610 -5.57 2.47 -6.22
CA MET A 610 -7.02 2.46 -6.46
C MET A 610 -7.76 3.41 -5.52
N GLN A 611 -7.35 3.47 -4.25
CA GLN A 611 -7.97 4.35 -3.28
C GLN A 611 -7.72 5.81 -3.64
N TYR A 612 -6.52 6.14 -4.12
CA TYR A 612 -6.22 7.50 -4.56
C TYR A 612 -7.10 7.96 -5.72
N LEU A 613 -7.28 7.08 -6.72
CA LEU A 613 -8.17 7.33 -7.85
C LEU A 613 -9.63 7.50 -7.40
N SER A 614 -10.08 6.62 -6.49
CA SER A 614 -11.45 6.63 -5.96
C SER A 614 -11.72 7.94 -5.20
N VAL A 615 -10.85 8.31 -4.25
CA VAL A 615 -11.04 9.50 -3.42
C VAL A 615 -10.95 10.80 -4.23
N LYS A 616 -10.07 10.86 -5.24
CA LYS A 616 -10.06 11.99 -6.19
C LYS A 616 -11.39 12.15 -6.92
N SER A 617 -11.94 11.04 -7.43
CA SER A 617 -13.22 11.05 -8.12
C SER A 617 -14.36 11.40 -7.16
N ASP A 618 -14.34 10.85 -5.94
CA ASP A 618 -15.33 11.11 -4.89
C ASP A 618 -15.30 12.57 -4.41
N SER A 619 -14.14 13.20 -4.35
CA SER A 619 -13.98 14.63 -4.03
C SER A 619 -14.74 15.52 -5.01
N VAL A 620 -14.53 15.31 -6.30
CA VAL A 620 -15.23 16.08 -7.35
C VAL A 620 -16.72 15.79 -7.31
N MET A 621 -17.11 14.53 -7.19
CA MET A 621 -18.52 14.13 -7.09
C MET A 621 -19.21 14.75 -5.87
N LEU A 622 -18.52 14.87 -4.74
CA LEU A 622 -19.06 15.46 -3.52
C LEU A 622 -19.23 16.98 -3.66
N HIS A 623 -18.25 17.68 -4.24
CA HIS A 623 -18.36 19.11 -4.53
C HIS A 623 -19.50 19.39 -5.51
N LEU A 624 -19.61 18.61 -6.60
CA LEU A 624 -20.73 18.72 -7.54
C LEU A 624 -22.08 18.50 -6.84
N LYS A 625 -22.19 17.48 -5.96
CA LYS A 625 -23.42 17.24 -5.18
C LYS A 625 -23.75 18.35 -4.18
N GLN A 626 -22.75 19.02 -3.62
CA GLN A 626 -22.94 20.12 -2.67
C GLN A 626 -23.35 21.42 -3.35
N LYS A 627 -22.93 21.61 -4.61
CA LYS A 627 -23.03 22.86 -5.37
C LYS A 627 -23.96 22.75 -6.59
N ALA A 628 -24.72 21.66 -6.67
CA ALA A 628 -25.64 21.36 -7.77
C ALA A 628 -26.75 22.40 -7.96
N ASP A 629 -27.00 23.25 -6.96
CA ASP A 629 -28.05 24.28 -7.00
C ASP A 629 -27.66 25.49 -7.88
N SER A 630 -26.37 25.66 -8.25
CA SER A 630 -25.88 26.77 -9.06
C SER A 630 -25.01 26.29 -10.22
N LEU A 631 -25.41 26.61 -11.46
CA LEU A 631 -24.63 26.27 -12.66
C LEU A 631 -23.26 26.95 -12.67
N ASP A 632 -23.17 28.20 -12.22
CA ASP A 632 -21.90 28.95 -12.18
C ASP A 632 -20.90 28.30 -11.21
N GLU A 633 -21.38 27.81 -10.06
CA GLU A 633 -20.54 27.10 -9.10
C GLU A 633 -20.08 25.74 -9.66
N VAL A 634 -20.94 25.05 -10.40
CA VAL A 634 -20.59 23.80 -11.10
C VAL A 634 -19.55 24.04 -12.20
N GLU A 635 -19.71 25.09 -13.02
CA GLU A 635 -18.75 25.46 -14.08
C GLU A 635 -17.38 25.78 -13.45
N SER A 636 -17.35 26.54 -12.36
CA SER A 636 -16.11 26.83 -11.61
C SER A 636 -15.43 25.57 -11.04
N ILE A 637 -16.21 24.61 -10.53
CA ILE A 637 -15.67 23.31 -10.08
C ILE A 637 -15.05 22.57 -11.25
N LEU A 638 -15.75 22.48 -12.39
CA LEU A 638 -15.26 21.79 -13.58
C LEU A 638 -13.98 22.42 -14.13
N GLU A 639 -13.89 23.75 -14.18
CA GLU A 639 -12.67 24.48 -14.53
C GLU A 639 -11.50 24.11 -13.61
N SER A 640 -11.75 24.06 -12.29
CA SER A 640 -10.71 23.71 -11.30
C SER A 640 -10.14 22.30 -11.49
N VAL A 641 -10.92 21.39 -12.09
CA VAL A 641 -10.52 20.01 -12.40
C VAL A 641 -10.22 19.80 -13.88
N SER A 642 -9.88 20.87 -14.61
CA SER A 642 -9.55 20.81 -16.05
C SER A 642 -10.64 20.11 -16.86
N HIS A 643 -11.89 20.47 -16.60
CA HIS A 643 -13.09 19.95 -17.27
C HIS A 643 -13.24 18.41 -17.18
N GLY A 644 -12.63 17.78 -16.17
CA GLY A 644 -12.67 16.33 -15.95
C GLY A 644 -11.73 15.51 -16.84
N THR A 645 -10.98 16.12 -17.75
CA THR A 645 -10.06 15.43 -18.68
C THR A 645 -9.02 14.56 -17.96
N LYS A 646 -8.35 15.12 -16.94
CA LYS A 646 -7.37 14.39 -16.11
C LYS A 646 -7.96 13.17 -15.40
N LEU A 647 -9.22 13.21 -14.97
CA LEU A 647 -9.88 12.06 -14.32
C LEU A 647 -10.19 10.96 -15.33
N VAL A 648 -10.56 11.32 -16.56
CA VAL A 648 -10.75 10.37 -17.66
C VAL A 648 -9.43 9.70 -18.03
N GLU A 649 -8.34 10.46 -18.16
CA GLU A 649 -7.00 9.92 -18.47
C GLU A 649 -6.53 8.90 -17.43
N LEU A 650 -6.76 9.17 -16.13
CA LEU A 650 -6.43 8.24 -15.06
C LEU A 650 -7.22 6.92 -15.11
N SER A 651 -8.38 6.92 -15.79
CA SER A 651 -9.25 5.75 -15.94
C SER A 651 -8.99 4.93 -17.22
N ASN A 652 -7.95 5.26 -18.00
CA ASN A 652 -7.64 4.56 -19.25
C ASN A 652 -7.19 3.11 -19.01
N ASP A 653 -7.46 2.22 -19.97
CA ASP A 653 -7.24 0.78 -19.77
C ASP A 653 -5.78 0.43 -19.44
N ASP A 654 -4.81 1.22 -19.91
CA ASP A 654 -3.39 1.02 -19.61
C ASP A 654 -3.01 1.46 -18.19
N SER A 655 -3.57 2.58 -17.68
CA SER A 655 -3.33 2.99 -16.29
C SER A 655 -3.99 2.04 -15.30
N MET A 656 -5.11 1.44 -15.70
CA MET A 656 -5.91 0.54 -14.88
C MET A 656 -5.21 -0.80 -14.61
N LYS A 657 -4.43 -1.31 -15.58
CA LYS A 657 -3.61 -2.53 -15.40
C LYS A 657 -2.49 -2.35 -14.37
N CYS A 658 -2.07 -1.11 -14.13
CA CYS A 658 -0.97 -0.79 -13.22
C CYS A 658 -1.45 -0.31 -11.83
N LEU A 659 -2.76 -0.40 -11.54
CA LEU A 659 -3.29 0.03 -10.25
C LEU A 659 -2.86 -0.90 -9.11
N THR A 660 -2.62 -0.30 -7.95
CA THR A 660 -2.29 -1.02 -6.72
C THR A 660 -3.46 -1.00 -5.74
N PHE A 661 -3.57 -2.05 -4.93
CA PHE A 661 -4.62 -2.23 -3.93
C PHE A 661 -3.95 -2.39 -2.57
N ASN A 662 -4.19 -1.44 -1.66
CA ASN A 662 -3.44 -1.29 -0.41
C ASN A 662 -4.36 -1.33 0.83
N GLU A 663 -5.64 -1.66 0.64
CA GLU A 663 -6.62 -1.79 1.73
C GLU A 663 -6.32 -3.01 2.59
N ASP A 664 -6.44 -2.83 3.91
CA ASP A 664 -6.38 -3.94 4.86
C ASP A 664 -7.74 -4.64 4.94
N LEU A 665 -7.96 -5.59 4.05
CA LEU A 665 -9.19 -6.40 4.03
C LEU A 665 -9.23 -7.47 5.13
N GLU A 666 -8.11 -7.73 5.83
CA GLU A 666 -8.07 -8.68 6.94
C GLU A 666 -8.70 -8.10 8.21
N ALA A 667 -8.58 -6.78 8.41
CA ALA A 667 -9.25 -6.09 9.52
C ALA A 667 -10.78 -6.02 9.37
N ARG A 668 -11.35 -6.33 8.20
CA ARG A 668 -12.80 -6.27 7.98
C ARG A 668 -13.53 -7.48 8.62
N PRO A 669 -14.72 -7.28 9.20
CA PRO A 669 -15.54 -8.38 9.67
C PRO A 669 -15.93 -9.35 8.55
N TRP A 670 -16.08 -10.63 8.88
CA TRP A 670 -16.35 -11.72 7.93
C TRP A 670 -17.64 -11.54 7.10
N TRP A 671 -18.61 -10.75 7.59
CA TRP A 671 -19.86 -10.47 6.89
C TRP A 671 -19.74 -9.31 5.88
N THR A 672 -18.66 -8.52 5.94
CA THR A 672 -18.34 -7.41 5.02
C THR A 672 -16.89 -7.53 4.55
N PRO A 673 -16.53 -8.58 3.82
CA PRO A 673 -15.13 -8.89 3.51
C PRO A 673 -14.47 -7.88 2.56
N THR A 674 -15.27 -7.12 1.82
CA THR A 674 -14.82 -6.07 0.90
C THR A 674 -15.74 -4.84 1.02
N SER A 675 -15.39 -3.74 0.36
CA SER A 675 -16.20 -2.51 0.37
C SER A 675 -17.55 -2.64 -0.34
N SER A 676 -17.67 -3.65 -1.21
CA SER A 676 -18.83 -3.84 -2.11
C SER A 676 -19.71 -5.03 -1.72
N VAL A 677 -19.28 -5.88 -0.78
CA VAL A 677 -19.95 -7.12 -0.40
C VAL A 677 -20.43 -7.03 1.04
N ASN A 678 -21.70 -7.37 1.27
CA ASN A 678 -22.28 -7.51 2.60
C ASN A 678 -23.21 -8.72 2.65
N PHE A 679 -22.73 -9.80 3.24
CA PHE A 679 -23.44 -11.07 3.34
C PHE A 679 -24.70 -11.00 4.22
N LEU A 680 -24.78 -10.05 5.17
CA LEU A 680 -26.01 -9.85 5.95
C LEU A 680 -27.19 -9.41 5.07
N SER A 681 -26.94 -8.93 3.84
CA SER A 681 -28.02 -8.55 2.91
C SER A 681 -28.62 -9.76 2.19
N GLU A 682 -27.90 -10.88 2.14
CA GLU A 682 -28.31 -12.11 1.45
C GLU A 682 -28.96 -13.10 2.43
N PRO A 683 -29.95 -13.92 2.01
CA PRO A 683 -30.53 -14.95 2.87
C PRO A 683 -29.47 -15.97 3.30
N PHE A 684 -29.62 -16.51 4.52
CA PHE A 684 -28.73 -17.56 5.02
C PHE A 684 -28.98 -18.86 4.23
N ASP A 685 -27.92 -19.43 3.66
CA ASP A 685 -27.96 -20.68 2.91
C ASP A 685 -27.52 -21.84 3.82
N GLU A 686 -28.49 -22.60 4.33
CA GLU A 686 -28.27 -23.77 5.21
C GLU A 686 -27.48 -24.90 4.52
N GLY A 687 -27.47 -24.95 3.19
CA GLY A 687 -26.74 -25.95 2.40
C GLY A 687 -25.26 -25.62 2.18
N SER A 688 -24.82 -24.41 2.55
CA SER A 688 -23.43 -23.97 2.34
C SER A 688 -22.49 -24.54 3.42
N THR A 689 -21.47 -25.27 3.00
CA THR A 689 -20.43 -25.77 3.91
C THR A 689 -19.59 -24.60 4.44
N PRO A 690 -18.98 -24.72 5.64
CA PRO A 690 -18.02 -23.73 6.14
C PRO A 690 -16.89 -23.42 5.14
N SER A 691 -16.41 -24.46 4.45
CA SER A 691 -15.43 -24.34 3.37
C SER A 691 -15.93 -23.52 2.18
N SER A 692 -17.20 -23.67 1.79
CA SER A 692 -17.82 -22.87 0.73
C SER A 692 -17.88 -21.39 1.11
N TYR A 693 -18.22 -21.08 2.35
CA TYR A 693 -18.30 -19.70 2.84
C TYR A 693 -16.93 -19.01 2.84
N ARG A 694 -15.92 -19.68 3.40
CA ARG A 694 -14.54 -19.18 3.41
C ARG A 694 -13.99 -19.01 1.99
N ALA A 695 -14.25 -19.97 1.10
CA ALA A 695 -13.87 -19.86 -0.31
C ALA A 695 -14.56 -18.67 -1.00
N LYS A 696 -15.85 -18.41 -0.71
CA LYS A 696 -16.55 -17.21 -1.20
C LYS A 696 -15.89 -15.94 -0.68
N MET A 697 -15.56 -15.87 0.61
CA MET A 697 -14.88 -14.73 1.23
C MET A 697 -13.51 -14.46 0.59
N CYS A 698 -12.65 -15.47 0.50
CA CYS A 698 -11.33 -15.35 -0.14
C CYS A 698 -11.45 -14.94 -1.61
N LYS A 699 -12.42 -15.51 -2.34
CA LYS A 699 -12.70 -15.14 -3.73
C LYS A 699 -13.13 -13.67 -3.87
N HIS A 700 -13.91 -13.15 -2.94
CA HIS A 700 -14.28 -11.73 -2.97
C HIS A 700 -13.09 -10.82 -2.69
N LYS A 701 -12.23 -11.17 -1.73
CA LYS A 701 -10.99 -10.43 -1.44
C LYS A 701 -10.02 -10.46 -2.63
N SER A 702 -9.85 -11.62 -3.28
CA SER A 702 -9.00 -11.75 -4.47
C SER A 702 -9.56 -10.98 -5.67
N ASN A 703 -10.88 -11.01 -5.86
CA ASN A 703 -11.55 -10.38 -7.01
C ASN A 703 -11.85 -8.90 -6.79
N GLU A 704 -11.59 -8.32 -5.61
CA GLU A 704 -11.70 -6.87 -5.40
C GLU A 704 -10.77 -6.11 -6.35
N LYS A 705 -9.66 -6.75 -6.76
CA LYS A 705 -8.72 -6.27 -7.79
C LYS A 705 -9.35 -6.12 -9.20
N ASP A 706 -10.36 -6.91 -9.54
CA ASP A 706 -10.83 -7.09 -10.94
C ASP A 706 -12.30 -6.74 -11.23
N GLY A 707 -13.08 -6.23 -10.26
CA GLY A 707 -14.53 -6.16 -10.45
C GLY A 707 -15.23 -4.88 -9.99
N PRO A 708 -15.90 -4.86 -8.83
CA PRO A 708 -16.95 -3.87 -8.56
C PRO A 708 -16.42 -2.48 -8.24
N LYS A 709 -15.36 -2.41 -7.43
CA LYS A 709 -14.76 -1.14 -6.98
C LYS A 709 -14.08 -0.40 -8.14
N LEU A 710 -13.36 -1.14 -8.99
CA LEU A 710 -12.76 -0.65 -10.23
C LEU A 710 -13.82 -0.03 -11.16
N LYS A 711 -14.92 -0.75 -11.37
CA LYS A 711 -16.06 -0.26 -12.18
C LYS A 711 -16.69 1.00 -11.58
N ASP A 712 -16.85 1.06 -10.26
CA ASP A 712 -17.38 2.26 -9.57
C ASP A 712 -16.46 3.47 -9.70
N ALA A 713 -15.15 3.28 -9.49
CA ALA A 713 -14.15 4.34 -9.63
C ALA A 713 -14.12 4.90 -11.06
N VAL A 714 -14.08 4.02 -12.07
CA VAL A 714 -14.18 4.42 -13.49
C VAL A 714 -15.47 5.17 -13.75
N ARG A 715 -16.60 4.64 -13.28
CA ARG A 715 -17.89 5.29 -13.47
C ARG A 715 -17.85 6.72 -12.95
N LYS A 716 -17.36 6.93 -11.73
CA LYS A 716 -17.28 8.25 -11.09
C LYS A 716 -16.29 9.19 -11.77
N SER A 717 -15.18 8.68 -12.31
CA SER A 717 -14.18 9.50 -13.00
C SER A 717 -14.66 10.05 -14.34
N LEU A 718 -15.63 9.38 -14.99
CA LEU A 718 -16.23 9.83 -16.26
C LEU A 718 -17.27 10.92 -16.07
N VAL A 719 -17.98 10.95 -14.92
CA VAL A 719 -19.11 11.87 -14.69
C VAL A 719 -18.75 13.34 -14.88
N PRO A 720 -17.65 13.88 -14.30
CA PRO A 720 -17.31 15.29 -14.45
C PRO A 720 -17.16 15.72 -15.92
N ARG A 721 -16.51 14.90 -16.76
CA ARG A 721 -16.34 15.20 -18.19
C ARG A 721 -17.66 15.08 -18.95
N LEU A 722 -18.50 14.10 -18.63
CA LEU A 722 -19.83 13.97 -19.21
C LEU A 722 -20.73 15.18 -18.86
N VAL A 723 -20.65 15.69 -17.63
CA VAL A 723 -21.39 16.89 -17.20
C VAL A 723 -20.86 18.11 -17.96
N ASP A 724 -19.54 18.31 -18.03
CA ASP A 724 -18.93 19.41 -18.78
C ASP A 724 -19.33 19.43 -20.26
N LEU A 725 -19.24 18.28 -20.93
CA LEU A 725 -19.62 18.12 -22.34
C LEU A 725 -21.10 18.41 -22.58
N SER A 726 -21.98 18.14 -21.60
CA SER A 726 -23.40 18.46 -21.74
C SER A 726 -23.74 19.93 -21.51
N MET A 727 -23.10 20.56 -20.53
CA MET A 727 -23.25 22.00 -20.27
C MET A 727 -22.79 22.82 -21.49
N HIS A 728 -21.65 22.46 -22.09
CA HIS A 728 -21.09 23.17 -23.24
C HIS A 728 -21.70 22.72 -24.57
N GLY A 729 -22.06 21.45 -24.72
CA GLY A 729 -22.77 20.94 -25.90
C GLY A 729 -24.14 21.59 -26.09
N CYS A 730 -24.87 21.91 -25.01
CA CYS A 730 -26.16 22.60 -25.08
C CYS A 730 -26.06 24.08 -25.49
N LYS A 731 -24.96 24.79 -25.17
CA LYS A 731 -24.80 26.22 -25.54
C LYS A 731 -24.77 26.41 -27.07
N THR A 732 -24.29 25.43 -27.84
CA THR A 732 -24.22 25.49 -29.32
C THR A 732 -25.48 25.02 -30.05
N PHE A 733 -26.35 24.20 -29.43
CA PHE A 733 -27.61 23.79 -30.08
C PHE A 733 -28.71 24.85 -30.01
N LEU A 734 -28.64 25.77 -29.04
CA LEU A 734 -29.59 26.88 -28.92
C LEU A 734 -29.24 28.09 -29.79
N SER A 735 -28.04 28.14 -30.39
CA SER A 735 -27.62 29.21 -31.30
C SER A 735 -27.61 28.79 -32.78
N GLU A 736 -28.13 27.61 -33.15
CA GLU A 736 -28.39 27.26 -34.55
C GLU A 736 -29.69 27.92 -35.04
N GLY A 737 -29.66 29.24 -35.04
CA GLY A 737 -30.29 30.08 -36.03
C GLY A 737 -29.19 30.99 -36.58
N GLU A 738 -28.59 30.57 -37.70
CA GLU A 738 -27.61 31.34 -38.49
C GLU A 738 -26.15 31.36 -38.01
N SER A 739 -25.33 30.41 -38.48
CA SER A 739 -24.13 30.71 -39.32
C SER A 739 -23.23 29.48 -39.47
N ASN A 740 -22.77 29.26 -40.71
CA ASN A 740 -21.88 28.18 -41.12
C ASN A 740 -20.48 28.32 -40.49
N GLY A 741 -20.03 27.27 -39.78
CA GLY A 741 -18.67 27.17 -39.25
C GLY A 741 -18.33 25.77 -38.73
N ALA A 742 -18.33 24.77 -39.61
CA ALA A 742 -17.99 23.39 -39.27
C ALA A 742 -16.47 23.17 -39.25
N SER A 743 -15.87 23.06 -38.06
CA SER A 743 -14.63 22.28 -37.87
C SER A 743 -14.35 21.84 -36.40
N SER A 744 -15.05 22.36 -35.39
CA SER A 744 -14.93 21.91 -33.99
C SER A 744 -16.03 20.92 -33.54
N ASN A 745 -17.12 20.79 -34.29
CA ASN A 745 -18.37 20.16 -33.81
C ASN A 745 -18.34 18.62 -33.78
N VAL A 746 -17.42 17.99 -34.52
CA VAL A 746 -17.39 16.52 -34.69
C VAL A 746 -16.63 15.81 -33.57
N THR A 747 -15.69 16.50 -32.91
CA THR A 747 -14.80 15.89 -31.90
C THR A 747 -15.49 15.71 -30.54
N SER A 748 -16.25 16.70 -30.07
CA SER A 748 -16.94 16.64 -28.76
C SER A 748 -18.10 15.65 -28.72
N ALA A 749 -18.89 15.55 -29.78
CA ALA A 749 -19.98 14.57 -29.88
C ALA A 749 -19.44 13.13 -29.99
N GLY A 750 -18.33 12.93 -30.72
CA GLY A 750 -17.61 11.67 -30.79
C GLY A 750 -17.03 11.25 -29.44
N GLU A 751 -16.40 12.18 -28.72
CA GLU A 751 -15.90 11.97 -27.36
C GLU A 751 -17.05 11.61 -26.39
N MET A 752 -18.17 12.31 -26.45
CA MET A 752 -19.33 12.03 -25.60
C MET A 752 -19.85 10.60 -25.78
N LYS A 753 -19.96 10.15 -27.04
CA LYS A 753 -20.42 8.79 -27.35
C LYS A 753 -19.48 7.73 -26.77
N THR A 754 -18.16 7.88 -26.94
CA THR A 754 -17.18 6.91 -26.43
C THR A 754 -17.19 6.85 -24.90
N LEU A 755 -17.35 8.00 -24.23
CA LEU A 755 -17.47 8.06 -22.77
C LEU A 755 -18.77 7.42 -22.27
N LEU A 756 -19.90 7.64 -22.95
CA LEU A 756 -21.17 6.98 -22.61
C LEU A 756 -21.13 5.47 -22.83
N GLU A 757 -20.47 4.99 -23.90
CA GLU A 757 -20.22 3.56 -24.11
C GLU A 757 -19.35 2.96 -23.01
N LYS A 758 -18.32 3.69 -22.55
CA LYS A 758 -17.48 3.27 -21.42
C LYS A 758 -18.27 3.27 -20.11
N TYR A 759 -19.12 4.28 -19.90
CA TYR A 759 -20.03 4.36 -18.75
C TYR A 759 -21.02 3.19 -18.74
N ALA A 760 -21.66 2.87 -19.86
CA ALA A 760 -22.57 1.73 -20.00
C ALA A 760 -21.87 0.38 -19.71
N ARG A 761 -20.64 0.19 -20.21
CA ARG A 761 -19.84 -0.99 -19.89
C ARG A 761 -19.52 -1.11 -18.40
N SER A 762 -19.24 0.01 -17.72
CA SER A 762 -18.92 0.01 -16.28
C SER A 762 -20.07 -0.50 -15.40
N ILE A 763 -21.31 -0.29 -15.82
CA ILE A 763 -22.53 -0.75 -15.12
C ILE A 763 -23.01 -2.14 -15.60
N GLY A 764 -22.31 -2.76 -16.54
CA GLY A 764 -22.61 -4.11 -17.03
C GLY A 764 -23.65 -4.18 -18.15
N TYR A 765 -23.90 -3.09 -18.88
CA TYR A 765 -24.80 -3.06 -20.03
C TYR A 765 -24.03 -2.80 -21.33
N SER A 766 -24.53 -3.33 -22.45
CA SER A 766 -24.14 -2.81 -23.77
C SER A 766 -24.73 -1.41 -23.95
N PHE A 767 -24.18 -0.63 -24.88
CA PHE A 767 -24.71 0.72 -25.15
C PHE A 767 -26.18 0.67 -25.61
N ASP A 768 -26.52 -0.27 -26.47
CA ASP A 768 -27.89 -0.44 -26.98
C ASP A 768 -28.86 -0.92 -25.89
N ASP A 769 -28.42 -1.83 -25.01
CA ASP A 769 -29.22 -2.28 -23.87
C ASP A 769 -29.46 -1.12 -22.90
N ALA A 770 -28.41 -0.37 -22.57
CA ALA A 770 -28.48 0.81 -21.72
C ALA A 770 -29.50 1.82 -22.29
N LEU A 771 -29.44 2.10 -23.59
CA LEU A 771 -30.40 2.96 -24.28
C LEU A 771 -31.83 2.42 -24.22
N SER A 772 -32.03 1.13 -24.47
CA SER A 772 -33.36 0.50 -24.41
C SER A 772 -33.99 0.59 -23.02
N ILE A 773 -33.18 0.53 -21.96
CA ILE A 773 -33.64 0.65 -20.58
C ILE A 773 -34.02 2.09 -20.29
N VAL A 774 -33.20 3.07 -20.70
CA VAL A 774 -33.44 4.50 -20.52
C VAL A 774 -34.70 4.94 -21.26
N LEU A 775 -34.83 4.57 -22.54
CA LEU A 775 -36.02 4.84 -23.36
C LEU A 775 -37.27 4.15 -22.80
N GLY A 776 -37.13 2.89 -22.33
CA GLY A 776 -38.20 2.15 -21.66
C GLY A 776 -38.65 2.78 -20.33
N MET A 777 -37.73 3.40 -19.59
CA MET A 777 -38.03 4.13 -18.36
C MET A 777 -38.68 5.50 -18.65
N SER A 778 -38.21 6.24 -19.66
CA SER A 778 -38.81 7.53 -20.09
C SER A 778 -40.24 7.37 -20.63
N SER A 779 -40.55 6.23 -21.25
CA SER A 779 -41.89 5.89 -21.75
C SER A 779 -42.80 5.22 -20.71
N GLY A 780 -42.36 5.11 -19.44
CA GLY A 780 -43.14 4.51 -18.35
C GLY A 780 -43.33 2.98 -18.41
N LYS A 781 -42.63 2.28 -19.32
CA LYS A 781 -42.82 0.84 -19.60
C LYS A 781 -41.99 -0.09 -18.71
N LYS A 782 -40.99 0.41 -17.97
CA LYS A 782 -40.12 -0.39 -17.07
C LYS A 782 -40.07 0.23 -15.67
N ALA A 783 -40.22 -0.61 -14.63
CA ALA A 783 -40.14 -0.18 -13.23
C ALA A 783 -38.69 0.14 -12.80
N VAL A 784 -38.53 1.13 -11.94
CA VAL A 784 -37.24 1.63 -11.46
C VAL A 784 -36.64 0.68 -10.41
N LYS A 785 -35.53 0.00 -10.74
CA LYS A 785 -34.67 -0.64 -9.72
C LYS A 785 -33.73 0.42 -9.12
N VAL A 786 -33.39 0.35 -7.82
CA VAL A 786 -32.59 1.38 -7.10
C VAL A 786 -31.21 1.64 -7.73
N THR A 787 -30.55 0.62 -8.27
CA THR A 787 -29.29 0.76 -9.04
C THR A 787 -29.45 1.51 -10.36
N SER A 788 -30.69 1.62 -10.85
CA SER A 788 -31.07 2.27 -12.10
C SER A 788 -31.39 3.76 -11.96
N VAL A 789 -31.45 4.33 -10.74
CA VAL A 789 -31.82 5.76 -10.56
C VAL A 789 -30.69 6.70 -10.99
N TYR A 790 -29.45 6.41 -10.58
CA TYR A 790 -28.26 7.17 -10.99
C TYR A 790 -27.93 6.97 -12.47
N PHE A 791 -28.16 5.76 -12.97
CA PHE A 791 -28.07 5.43 -14.40
C PHE A 791 -29.11 6.22 -15.21
N TYR A 792 -30.36 6.23 -14.76
CA TYR A 792 -31.46 6.94 -15.43
C TYR A 792 -31.17 8.44 -15.52
N SER A 793 -30.91 9.14 -14.41
CA SER A 793 -30.79 10.61 -14.41
C SER A 793 -29.64 11.14 -15.27
N ILE A 794 -28.51 10.44 -15.34
CA ILE A 794 -27.36 10.85 -16.16
C ILE A 794 -27.63 10.53 -17.64
N PHE A 795 -28.12 9.33 -17.95
CA PHE A 795 -28.36 8.95 -19.34
C PHE A 795 -29.57 9.66 -19.97
N THR A 796 -30.68 9.89 -19.25
CA THR A 796 -31.82 10.65 -19.81
C THR A 796 -31.44 12.10 -20.09
N HIS A 797 -30.84 12.82 -19.13
CA HIS A 797 -30.47 14.22 -19.36
C HIS A 797 -29.41 14.39 -20.44
N LEU A 798 -28.40 13.51 -20.49
CA LEU A 798 -27.32 13.61 -21.47
C LEU A 798 -27.74 13.14 -22.87
N PHE A 799 -28.61 12.14 -22.98
CA PHE A 799 -28.99 11.54 -24.27
C PHE A 799 -30.18 12.25 -24.93
N LEU A 800 -31.19 12.69 -24.16
CA LEU A 800 -32.34 13.44 -24.69
C LEU A 800 -31.95 14.83 -25.22
N HIS A 801 -30.87 15.43 -24.72
CA HIS A 801 -30.37 16.72 -25.21
C HIS A 801 -29.40 16.62 -26.40
N THR A 802 -28.72 15.48 -26.58
CA THR A 802 -27.66 15.33 -27.61
C THR A 802 -28.14 14.59 -28.87
N THR A 803 -29.16 13.75 -28.76
CA THR A 803 -29.77 13.11 -29.92
C THR A 803 -31.03 13.86 -30.31
N SER A 804 -30.91 14.73 -31.31
CA SER A 804 -32.05 15.26 -32.05
C SER A 804 -32.76 14.13 -32.81
N ILE A 805 -33.44 13.24 -32.10
CA ILE A 805 -34.41 12.31 -32.65
C ILE A 805 -35.77 13.01 -32.54
N PRO A 806 -36.41 13.39 -33.66
CA PRO A 806 -37.67 14.15 -33.66
C PRO A 806 -38.85 13.45 -32.97
N GLU A 807 -38.73 12.16 -32.65
CA GLU A 807 -39.83 11.33 -32.15
C GLU A 807 -40.14 11.47 -30.65
N TYR A 808 -39.35 12.22 -29.89
CA TYR A 808 -39.60 12.40 -28.44
C TYR A 808 -39.54 13.87 -27.99
N ARG A 809 -40.15 14.77 -28.78
CA ARG A 809 -40.61 16.07 -28.27
C ARG A 809 -42.01 15.93 -27.67
N TYR A 810 -42.13 15.45 -26.44
CA TYR A 810 -43.30 15.68 -25.57
C TYR A 810 -42.91 15.58 -24.10
#